data_AF-A0A2R6QQQ4-F1
#
_entry.id   AF-A0A2R6QQQ4-F1
#
_cell.length_a   1.000
_cell.length_b   1.000
_cell.length_c   1.000
_cell.angle_alpha   90.00
_cell.angle_beta   90.00
_cell.angle_gamma   90.00
#
_symmetry.space_group_name_H-M   'P 1'
#
loop_
_entity.id
_entity.type
_entity.pdbx_description
1 polymer ?
#
loop_
_entity_poly.entity_id
_entity_poly.type
_entity_poly.pdbx_seq_one_letter_code
_entity_poly.pdbx_strand_id
1 'polypeptide(L)'
;MKLELKLGLVTLSLFSLSLSSSAQTTNTSVACPLDLGYVLRIPWPSSYCRNDNRTECCQTLLGLYGIALSKHLKETSLFRLSDLQTSIACLSDFDSKLDSLSLPRNLTSLCFDPVQFVITPNVCAGIESTRDWVARLGRSTVLDSACAPDLVDDTACDACVKAGFQVQTALTNIDGNRSHAIDCFYFTILYAAGIVNDFGPESTGSVSCIFGLSSMGPRFFYLDEPNGVACSHFMRIPDSPNAVRCIPRRKWNWKAKVATGASAAGVLMGLMLLILWYRRHSSGKSMIFWKKGSDINQKIEAILKNCGPLAPKRYSYSDVKKMTNSFKEKLGRGGYGEVYKGKLQNGEPIAVKVLNESKGDGEEFINEVTSISRTSHVNVVTLLGFCFEGHKRALIYEFMPNGSLDKFIPNDNSSTEERQLGWETLYQIAIGIARGLEYLHRGCNTRILHFDIKPQNILLDEDFCPKISDFGLAKLCPKKESIVAMLGMRGTIGYIAPEVFSRNFGGISHKSDVYSYGMMILNMVGGKNNVDVGVDHTSELYFLDWIYRHLEMDKEIGQRGVMTKEQNERARKMMIVGFWCIQTDPSSRPSMSRVVGMLEGSLETLQIPTRPALSSPPRALAADSSATDNLVSRSSDSC
;
A
#
# COMPACT_ATOMS: atom_id res chain seq x y z
N MET A 1 19.26 63.24 -61.47
CA MET A 1 20.06 63.20 -62.72
C MET A 1 21.45 62.73 -62.34
N LYS A 2 21.90 61.61 -62.93
CA LYS A 2 23.26 61.04 -63.08
C LYS A 2 24.21 61.05 -61.84
N LEU A 3 24.59 59.89 -61.28
CA LEU A 3 25.44 58.79 -61.79
C LEU A 3 26.93 59.18 -61.85
N GLU A 4 27.77 58.41 -61.16
CA GLU A 4 29.21 58.07 -61.40
C GLU A 4 29.67 57.34 -60.10
N LEU A 5 29.92 56.03 -59.98
CA LEU A 5 30.74 55.03 -60.69
C LEU A 5 32.25 55.03 -60.31
N LYS A 6 32.65 54.02 -59.49
CA LYS A 6 33.89 53.19 -59.50
C LYS A 6 35.26 53.90 -59.33
N LEU A 7 36.35 53.35 -58.79
CA LEU A 7 36.77 52.11 -58.10
C LEU A 7 38.25 52.36 -57.67
N GLY A 8 38.72 51.88 -56.51
CA GLY A 8 40.15 51.94 -56.16
C GLY A 8 40.55 51.34 -54.80
N LEU A 9 41.13 50.13 -54.85
CA LEU A 9 41.93 49.37 -53.86
C LEU A 9 42.99 50.22 -53.09
N VAL A 10 43.54 49.95 -51.89
CA VAL A 10 43.51 48.96 -50.78
C VAL A 10 44.17 49.68 -49.58
N THR A 11 43.69 49.53 -48.34
CA THR A 11 44.55 49.51 -47.14
C THR A 11 43.92 48.65 -46.03
N LEU A 12 44.70 47.68 -45.52
CA LEU A 12 44.36 46.84 -44.36
C LEU A 12 44.42 47.66 -43.06
N SER A 13 43.40 47.56 -42.20
CA SER A 13 43.59 47.17 -40.78
C SER A 13 42.27 47.03 -40.01
N LEU A 14 42.10 45.81 -39.49
CA LEU A 14 41.59 45.45 -38.16
C LEU A 14 40.22 45.98 -37.72
N PHE A 15 39.18 45.15 -37.86
CA PHE A 15 38.08 45.09 -36.88
C PHE A 15 37.54 43.65 -36.76
N SER A 16 37.30 43.27 -35.51
CA SER A 16 36.87 42.00 -34.95
C SER A 16 35.74 41.29 -35.72
N LEU A 17 35.99 40.06 -36.16
CA LEU A 17 34.94 39.09 -36.50
C LEU A 17 34.34 38.54 -35.21
N SER A 18 33.16 39.04 -34.84
CA SER A 18 32.18 38.24 -34.13
C SER A 18 31.72 37.12 -35.07
N LEU A 19 32.20 35.89 -34.83
CA LEU A 19 31.61 34.71 -35.41
C LEU A 19 30.21 34.55 -34.81
N SER A 20 29.19 35.06 -35.50
CA SER A 20 27.84 34.53 -35.38
C SER A 20 27.82 33.15 -36.03
N SER A 21 28.39 32.15 -35.34
CA SER A 21 27.98 30.78 -35.58
C SER A 21 26.56 30.67 -35.06
N SER A 22 25.60 30.74 -35.97
CA SER A 22 24.32 30.09 -35.79
C SER A 22 24.59 28.59 -35.57
N ALA A 23 24.94 28.22 -34.34
CA ALA A 23 24.69 26.88 -33.89
C ALA A 23 23.17 26.78 -33.84
N GLN A 24 22.57 26.32 -34.93
CA GLN A 24 21.32 25.61 -34.87
C GLN A 24 21.55 24.50 -33.84
N THR A 25 21.18 24.76 -32.59
CA THR A 25 20.76 23.69 -31.71
C THR A 25 19.54 23.10 -32.39
N THR A 26 19.78 22.08 -33.19
CA THR A 26 18.78 21.11 -33.55
C THR A 26 18.31 20.50 -32.23
N ASN A 27 17.33 21.16 -31.59
CA ASN A 27 16.47 20.54 -30.59
C ASN A 27 15.71 19.43 -31.33
N THR A 28 16.41 18.33 -31.57
CA THR A 28 15.81 17.05 -31.88
C THR A 28 15.08 16.67 -30.61
N SER A 29 13.78 16.96 -30.55
CA SER A 29 12.93 16.48 -29.47
C SER A 29 13.07 14.96 -29.45
N VAL A 30 13.75 14.43 -28.44
CA VAL A 30 13.90 12.99 -28.26
C VAL A 30 12.49 12.42 -28.10
N ALA A 31 12.08 11.55 -29.02
CA ALA A 31 10.77 10.91 -28.97
C ALA A 31 10.80 9.76 -27.97
N CYS A 32 9.72 9.56 -27.21
CA CYS A 32 9.62 8.41 -26.33
C CYS A 32 9.55 7.11 -27.14
N PRO A 33 10.47 6.14 -26.91
CA PRO A 33 10.42 4.84 -27.59
C PRO A 33 9.40 3.86 -26.99
N LEU A 34 8.77 4.19 -25.86
CA LEU A 34 7.80 3.32 -25.19
C LEU A 34 6.40 3.47 -25.81
N ASP A 35 5.75 2.35 -26.16
CA ASP A 35 4.34 2.33 -26.55
C ASP A 35 3.44 2.39 -25.31
N LEU A 36 2.87 3.58 -25.05
CA LEU A 36 2.00 3.85 -23.90
C LEU A 36 0.50 3.79 -24.25
N GLY A 37 0.13 3.28 -25.44
CA GLY A 37 -1.26 3.22 -25.88
C GLY A 37 -2.16 2.30 -25.03
N TYR A 38 -1.56 1.32 -24.33
CA TYR A 38 -2.30 0.39 -23.46
C TYR A 38 -2.93 1.06 -22.24
N VAL A 39 -2.42 2.22 -21.80
CA VAL A 39 -2.91 2.96 -20.62
C VAL A 39 -4.41 3.30 -20.73
N LEU A 40 -4.89 3.47 -21.97
CA LEU A 40 -6.30 3.78 -22.26
C LEU A 40 -7.16 2.54 -22.55
N ARG A 41 -6.53 1.38 -22.77
CA ARG A 41 -7.21 0.14 -23.23
C ARG A 41 -7.32 -0.91 -22.13
N ILE A 42 -6.29 -1.06 -21.30
CA ILE A 42 -6.23 -2.04 -20.23
C ILE A 42 -6.93 -1.45 -18.99
N PRO A 43 -7.90 -2.14 -18.37
CA PRO A 43 -8.51 -1.68 -17.13
C PRO A 43 -7.50 -1.66 -15.98
N TRP A 44 -7.47 -0.55 -15.23
CA TRP A 44 -6.63 -0.37 -14.04
C TRP A 44 -7.33 0.56 -13.04
N PRO A 45 -6.98 0.53 -11.74
CA PRO A 45 -7.73 1.20 -10.67
C PRO A 45 -7.43 2.71 -10.60
N SER A 46 -7.81 3.45 -11.65
CA SER A 46 -7.61 4.90 -11.76
C SER A 46 -8.28 5.72 -10.65
N SER A 47 -9.21 5.12 -9.88
CA SER A 47 -9.79 5.72 -8.69
C SER A 47 -8.76 6.09 -7.60
N TYR A 48 -7.63 5.37 -7.54
CA TYR A 48 -6.57 5.71 -6.59
C TYR A 48 -5.93 7.06 -6.89
N CYS A 49 -5.83 7.42 -8.17
CA CYS A 49 -5.29 8.70 -8.62
C CYS A 49 -6.31 9.84 -8.67
N ARG A 50 -7.60 9.58 -8.40
CA ARG A 50 -8.65 10.62 -8.37
C ARG A 50 -8.84 11.25 -6.99
N ASN A 51 -8.33 10.62 -5.94
CA ASN A 51 -8.39 11.11 -4.57
C ASN A 51 -6.95 11.41 -4.10
N ASP A 52 -6.77 12.19 -3.03
CA ASP A 52 -5.45 12.54 -2.43
C ASP A 52 -4.64 11.33 -1.89
N ASN A 53 -4.95 10.11 -2.31
CA ASN A 53 -4.27 8.88 -1.91
C ASN A 53 -3.01 8.66 -2.77
N ARG A 54 -2.01 9.52 -2.55
CA ARG A 54 -0.82 9.67 -3.39
C ARG A 54 0.00 8.38 -3.50
N THR A 55 0.07 7.59 -2.43
CA THR A 55 0.89 6.37 -2.37
C THR A 55 0.36 5.26 -3.28
N GLU A 56 -0.92 4.90 -3.18
CA GLU A 56 -1.52 3.88 -4.05
C GLU A 56 -1.58 4.34 -5.51
N CYS A 57 -1.74 5.65 -5.75
CA CYS A 57 -1.65 6.20 -7.09
C CYS A 57 -0.25 5.97 -7.69
N CYS A 58 0.83 6.36 -7.00
CA CYS A 58 2.18 6.22 -7.52
C CYS A 58 2.58 4.74 -7.74
N GLN A 59 2.16 3.83 -6.86
CA GLN A 59 2.37 2.39 -7.06
C GLN A 59 1.60 1.85 -8.28
N THR A 60 0.35 2.27 -8.45
CA THR A 60 -0.46 1.88 -9.62
C THR A 60 0.15 2.39 -10.92
N LEU A 61 0.61 3.65 -10.93
CA LEU A 61 1.29 4.25 -12.07
C LEU A 61 2.63 3.56 -12.36
N LEU A 62 3.36 3.11 -11.33
CA LEU A 62 4.63 2.39 -11.49
C LEU A 62 4.41 1.00 -12.12
N GLY A 63 3.38 0.28 -11.68
CA GLY A 63 2.99 -0.99 -12.29
C GLY A 63 2.55 -0.81 -13.75
N LEU A 64 1.78 0.25 -14.03
CA LEU A 64 1.42 0.61 -15.40
C LEU A 64 2.66 0.90 -16.24
N TYR A 65 3.57 1.76 -15.78
CA TYR A 65 4.81 2.08 -16.50
C TYR A 65 5.72 0.84 -16.68
N GLY A 66 5.68 -0.09 -15.72
CA GLY A 66 6.35 -1.40 -15.79
C GLY A 66 5.90 -2.26 -16.97
N ILE A 67 4.65 -2.16 -17.43
CA ILE A 67 4.16 -2.85 -18.64
C ILE A 67 4.97 -2.36 -19.86
N ALA A 68 5.12 -1.04 -20.02
CA ALA A 68 5.89 -0.44 -21.10
C ALA A 68 7.37 -0.84 -21.04
N LEU A 69 7.98 -0.79 -19.85
CA LEU A 69 9.38 -1.19 -19.67
C LEU A 69 9.60 -2.69 -19.94
N SER A 70 8.62 -3.55 -19.64
CA SER A 70 8.73 -4.98 -19.93
C SER A 70 8.64 -5.26 -21.43
N LYS A 71 7.79 -4.51 -22.13
CA LYS A 71 7.70 -4.55 -23.59
C LYS A 71 9.00 -4.04 -24.23
N HIS A 72 9.53 -2.92 -23.73
CA HIS A 72 10.82 -2.40 -24.13
C HIS A 72 11.94 -3.42 -23.91
N LEU A 73 12.01 -4.05 -22.74
CA LEU A 73 12.97 -5.11 -22.44
C LEU A 73 12.89 -6.27 -23.44
N LYS A 74 11.68 -6.68 -23.83
CA LYS A 74 11.48 -7.72 -24.85
C LYS A 74 12.02 -7.29 -26.23
N GLU A 75 11.85 -6.04 -26.60
CA GLU A 75 12.20 -5.51 -27.92
C GLU A 75 13.69 -5.12 -28.04
N THR A 76 14.28 -4.56 -26.98
CA THR A 76 15.62 -3.97 -27.01
C THR A 76 16.64 -4.76 -26.19
N SER A 77 16.19 -5.72 -25.39
CA SER A 77 17.01 -6.43 -24.39
C SER A 77 17.56 -5.55 -23.26
N LEU A 78 17.08 -4.31 -23.09
CA LEU A 78 17.51 -3.40 -22.02
C LEU A 78 16.45 -3.24 -20.93
N PHE A 79 16.86 -3.27 -19.66
CA PHE A 79 15.94 -3.14 -18.51
C PHE A 79 15.44 -1.70 -18.29
N ARG A 80 16.21 -0.71 -18.76
CA ARG A 80 15.99 0.72 -18.54
C ARG A 80 16.32 1.51 -19.81
N LEU A 81 15.93 2.79 -19.82
CA LEU A 81 16.12 3.70 -20.94
C LEU A 81 17.59 4.18 -21.03
N SER A 82 18.03 4.54 -22.23
CA SER A 82 19.42 4.90 -22.52
C SER A 82 19.93 6.14 -21.80
N ASP A 83 19.06 7.12 -21.58
CA ASP A 83 19.46 8.44 -21.09
C ASP A 83 18.28 9.20 -20.46
N LEU A 84 18.62 10.26 -19.73
CA LEU A 84 17.67 11.11 -19.01
C LEU A 84 16.69 11.83 -19.94
N GLN A 85 17.11 12.27 -21.13
CA GLN A 85 16.22 12.97 -22.06
C GLN A 85 15.14 12.04 -22.60
N THR A 86 15.51 10.80 -22.93
CA THR A 86 14.56 9.75 -23.30
C THR A 86 13.58 9.45 -22.17
N SER A 87 14.05 9.37 -20.92
CA SER A 87 13.18 9.17 -19.75
C SER A 87 12.18 10.31 -19.55
N ILE A 88 12.63 11.56 -19.62
CA ILE A 88 11.77 12.75 -19.52
C ILE A 88 10.71 12.76 -20.63
N ALA A 89 11.10 12.45 -21.88
CA ALA A 89 10.18 12.38 -23.00
C ALA A 89 9.09 11.31 -22.77
N CYS A 90 9.46 10.15 -22.23
CA CYS A 90 8.50 9.08 -21.93
C CYS A 90 7.56 9.39 -20.76
N LEU A 91 8.06 10.02 -19.70
CA LEU A 91 7.20 10.47 -18.62
C LEU A 91 6.23 11.56 -19.08
N SER A 92 6.64 12.41 -20.02
CA SER A 92 5.75 13.40 -20.63
C SER A 92 4.65 12.78 -21.49
N ASP A 93 4.94 11.78 -22.33
CA ASP A 93 3.89 11.08 -23.09
C ASP A 93 2.99 10.26 -22.16
N PHE A 94 3.54 9.69 -21.07
CA PHE A 94 2.74 8.98 -20.08
C PHE A 94 1.76 9.92 -19.36
N ASP A 95 2.21 11.11 -18.94
CA ASP A 95 1.36 12.12 -18.33
C ASP A 95 0.24 12.56 -19.29
N SER A 96 0.55 12.70 -20.59
CA SER A 96 -0.44 12.99 -21.63
C SER A 96 -1.54 11.91 -21.74
N LYS A 97 -1.20 10.62 -21.58
CA LYS A 97 -2.22 9.55 -21.51
C LYS A 97 -3.07 9.67 -20.25
N LEU A 98 -2.45 9.95 -19.10
CA LEU A 98 -3.16 10.09 -17.83
C LEU A 98 -4.12 11.28 -17.83
N ASP A 99 -3.70 12.42 -18.40
CA ASP A 99 -4.52 13.62 -18.56
C ASP A 99 -5.79 13.34 -19.38
N SER A 100 -5.68 12.50 -20.41
CA SER A 100 -6.83 12.11 -21.24
C SER A 100 -7.91 11.32 -20.46
N LEU A 101 -7.56 10.75 -19.30
CA LEU A 101 -8.47 10.03 -18.41
C LEU A 101 -9.16 10.95 -17.37
N SER A 102 -8.97 12.27 -17.47
CA SER A 102 -9.47 13.27 -16.52
C SER A 102 -8.96 13.04 -15.09
N LEU A 103 -7.69 12.66 -14.97
CA LEU A 103 -6.97 12.57 -13.70
C LEU A 103 -6.33 13.93 -13.33
N PRO A 104 -5.90 14.14 -12.07
CA PRO A 104 -5.08 15.30 -11.71
C PRO A 104 -3.86 15.45 -12.64
N ARG A 105 -3.47 16.69 -12.93
CA ARG A 105 -2.29 16.96 -13.77
C ARG A 105 -0.99 16.68 -13.01
N ASN A 106 0.11 16.47 -13.75
CA ASN A 106 1.45 16.32 -13.22
C ASN A 106 1.62 15.09 -12.32
N LEU A 107 0.85 14.02 -12.53
CA LEU A 107 0.93 12.83 -11.68
C LEU A 107 2.29 12.14 -11.82
N THR A 108 2.87 12.15 -13.01
CA THR A 108 4.19 11.53 -13.24
C THR A 108 5.30 12.24 -12.47
N SER A 109 5.33 13.58 -12.46
CA SER A 109 6.33 14.35 -11.70
C SER A 109 6.08 14.32 -10.19
N LEU A 110 4.84 14.09 -9.77
CA LEU A 110 4.51 13.87 -8.35
C LEU A 110 4.94 12.48 -7.85
N CYS A 111 5.08 11.49 -8.75
CA CYS A 111 5.31 10.10 -8.39
C CYS A 111 6.72 9.59 -8.74
N PHE A 112 7.39 10.19 -9.72
CA PHE A 112 8.60 9.63 -10.31
C PHE A 112 9.73 10.64 -10.44
N ASP A 113 10.94 10.18 -10.12
CA ASP A 113 12.17 10.80 -10.56
C ASP A 113 12.57 10.22 -11.93
N PRO A 114 12.72 11.03 -12.99
CA PRO A 114 13.14 10.55 -14.31
C PRO A 114 14.46 9.75 -14.29
N VAL A 115 15.38 10.01 -13.36
CA VAL A 115 16.66 9.30 -13.25
C VAL A 115 16.47 7.81 -12.93
N GLN A 116 15.40 7.45 -12.22
CA GLN A 116 15.18 6.06 -11.78
C GLN A 116 14.93 5.08 -12.93
N PHE A 117 14.56 5.58 -14.12
CA PHE A 117 14.27 4.76 -15.30
C PHE A 117 15.42 4.73 -16.31
N VAL A 118 16.57 5.32 -15.98
CA VAL A 118 17.75 5.39 -16.84
C VAL A 118 18.74 4.29 -16.46
N ILE A 119 19.42 3.71 -17.44
CA ILE A 119 20.52 2.78 -17.22
C ILE A 119 21.54 3.45 -16.30
N THR A 120 21.77 2.83 -15.15
CA THR A 120 22.69 3.31 -14.13
C THR A 120 23.65 2.16 -13.82
N PRO A 121 24.96 2.32 -14.08
CA PRO A 121 25.92 1.29 -13.71
C PRO A 121 25.94 1.17 -12.19
N ASN A 122 26.03 -0.06 -11.69
CA ASN A 122 26.01 -0.42 -10.26
C ASN A 122 24.63 -0.48 -9.59
N VAL A 123 23.61 -0.97 -10.29
CA VAL A 123 22.32 -1.33 -9.69
C VAL A 123 22.00 -2.80 -10.04
N CYS A 124 21.45 -3.54 -9.08
CA CYS A 124 21.07 -4.94 -9.20
C CYS A 124 22.04 -5.85 -9.98
N ALA A 125 23.14 -6.25 -9.35
CA ALA A 125 24.21 -7.08 -9.88
C ALA A 125 24.87 -6.51 -11.14
N GLY A 126 24.71 -5.20 -11.37
CA GLY A 126 25.17 -4.51 -12.58
C GLY A 126 24.44 -4.99 -13.82
N ILE A 127 23.17 -5.38 -13.70
CA ILE A 127 22.37 -5.83 -14.84
C ILE A 127 21.86 -4.61 -15.61
N GLU A 128 22.20 -4.53 -16.88
CA GLU A 128 21.67 -3.52 -17.79
C GLU A 128 20.82 -4.17 -18.89
N SER A 129 21.20 -5.40 -19.28
CA SER A 129 20.59 -6.16 -20.36
C SER A 129 20.21 -7.59 -20.00
N THR A 130 19.41 -8.24 -20.85
CA THR A 130 19.10 -9.68 -20.73
C THR A 130 20.34 -10.57 -20.81
N ARG A 131 21.43 -10.10 -21.43
CA ARG A 131 22.72 -10.83 -21.46
C ARG A 131 23.37 -10.82 -20.09
N ASP A 132 23.34 -9.70 -19.39
CA ASP A 132 23.88 -9.59 -18.04
C ASP A 132 23.06 -10.44 -17.07
N TRP A 133 21.73 -10.42 -17.21
CA TRP A 133 20.83 -11.32 -16.48
C TRP A 133 21.25 -12.78 -16.61
N VAL A 134 21.44 -13.25 -17.84
CA VAL A 134 21.88 -14.64 -18.13
C VAL A 134 23.29 -14.89 -17.61
N ALA A 135 24.19 -13.90 -17.66
CA ALA A 135 25.53 -14.03 -17.12
C ALA A 135 25.55 -14.15 -15.58
N ARG A 136 24.61 -13.51 -14.88
CA ARG A 136 24.50 -13.55 -13.42
C ARG A 136 23.74 -14.77 -12.90
N LEU A 137 22.63 -15.13 -13.54
CA LEU A 137 21.70 -16.16 -13.04
C LEU A 137 21.74 -17.48 -13.82
N GLY A 138 22.42 -17.51 -14.96
CA GLY A 138 22.43 -18.65 -15.87
C GLY A 138 21.34 -18.57 -16.95
N ARG A 139 21.36 -19.53 -17.87
CA ARG A 139 20.46 -19.57 -19.05
C ARG A 139 19.00 -19.90 -18.72
N SER A 140 18.74 -20.42 -17.52
CA SER A 140 17.41 -20.77 -17.06
C SER A 140 17.36 -20.66 -15.55
N THR A 141 16.25 -20.14 -15.07
CA THR A 141 15.93 -19.90 -13.68
C THR A 141 14.58 -20.55 -13.36
N VAL A 142 14.20 -20.54 -12.08
CA VAL A 142 12.87 -20.99 -11.67
C VAL A 142 11.74 -20.15 -12.27
N LEU A 143 12.00 -18.90 -12.68
CA LEU A 143 11.03 -18.05 -13.35
C LEU A 143 10.58 -18.66 -14.67
N ASP A 144 11.52 -19.17 -15.47
CA ASP A 144 11.27 -19.65 -16.84
C ASP A 144 10.18 -20.73 -16.88
N SER A 145 10.14 -21.59 -15.85
CA SER A 145 9.09 -22.62 -15.73
C SER A 145 7.81 -22.12 -15.05
N ALA A 146 7.91 -21.18 -14.11
CA ALA A 146 6.80 -20.78 -13.26
C ALA A 146 5.96 -19.64 -13.86
N CYS A 147 6.58 -18.75 -14.63
CA CYS A 147 5.95 -17.55 -15.18
C CYS A 147 5.62 -17.64 -16.68
N ALA A 148 6.03 -18.70 -17.38
CA ALA A 148 5.69 -18.91 -18.79
C ALA A 148 4.18 -19.06 -19.06
N PRO A 149 3.40 -19.82 -18.25
CA PRO A 149 1.97 -20.04 -18.50
C PRO A 149 1.10 -18.78 -18.36
N ASP A 150 -0.19 -18.90 -18.71
CA ASP A 150 -1.17 -17.85 -18.43
C ASP A 150 -1.41 -17.73 -16.91
N LEU A 151 -1.10 -16.56 -16.36
CA LEU A 151 -1.18 -16.26 -14.92
C LEU A 151 -2.57 -15.81 -14.48
N VAL A 152 -3.59 -16.10 -15.28
CA VAL A 152 -5.01 -15.99 -14.93
C VAL A 152 -5.37 -17.01 -13.83
N ASP A 153 -4.69 -18.15 -13.74
CA ASP A 153 -4.91 -19.08 -12.63
C ASP A 153 -4.13 -18.67 -11.37
N ASP A 154 -4.79 -18.66 -10.21
CA ASP A 154 -4.17 -18.23 -8.94
C ASP A 154 -2.99 -19.14 -8.55
N THR A 155 -3.03 -20.42 -8.90
CA THR A 155 -1.95 -21.38 -8.62
C THR A 155 -0.71 -21.13 -9.48
N ALA A 156 -0.91 -20.83 -10.77
CA ALA A 156 0.17 -20.44 -11.68
C ALA A 156 0.75 -19.07 -11.29
N CYS A 157 -0.10 -18.14 -10.89
CA CYS A 157 0.32 -16.84 -10.39
C CYS A 157 1.17 -16.97 -9.12
N ASP A 158 0.71 -17.74 -8.12
CA ASP A 158 1.45 -17.97 -6.88
C ASP A 158 2.82 -18.61 -7.13
N ALA A 159 2.88 -19.57 -8.07
CA ALA A 159 4.14 -20.20 -8.48
C ALA A 159 5.10 -19.19 -9.13
N CYS A 160 4.59 -18.36 -10.05
CA CYS A 160 5.37 -17.32 -10.71
C CYS A 160 5.91 -16.28 -9.72
N VAL A 161 5.06 -15.79 -8.82
CA VAL A 161 5.44 -14.83 -7.77
C VAL A 161 6.51 -15.43 -6.85
N LYS A 162 6.35 -16.69 -6.43
CA LYS A 162 7.34 -17.41 -5.62
C LYS A 162 8.69 -17.55 -6.33
N ALA A 163 8.68 -17.91 -7.61
CA ALA A 163 9.88 -17.97 -8.43
C ALA A 163 10.56 -16.60 -8.55
N GLY A 164 9.78 -15.53 -8.70
CA GLY A 164 10.27 -14.15 -8.70
C GLY A 164 11.03 -13.79 -7.43
N PHE A 165 10.50 -14.08 -6.24
CA PHE A 165 11.22 -13.80 -4.99
C PHE A 165 12.50 -14.62 -4.83
N GLN A 166 12.54 -15.85 -5.33
CA GLN A 166 13.77 -16.65 -5.32
C GLN A 166 14.86 -16.02 -6.19
N VAL A 167 14.49 -15.58 -7.39
CA VAL A 167 15.43 -14.91 -8.30
C VAL A 167 15.85 -13.55 -7.77
N GLN A 168 14.93 -12.76 -7.23
CA GLN A 168 15.24 -11.48 -6.58
C GLN A 168 16.20 -11.65 -5.39
N THR A 169 16.03 -12.69 -4.58
CA THR A 169 16.95 -13.04 -3.50
C THR A 169 18.33 -13.41 -4.05
N ALA A 170 18.39 -14.22 -5.10
CA ALA A 170 19.65 -14.58 -5.76
C ALA A 170 20.39 -13.34 -6.31
N LEU A 171 19.67 -12.45 -6.99
CA LEU A 171 20.23 -11.20 -7.51
C LEU A 171 20.73 -10.27 -6.41
N THR A 172 19.98 -10.11 -5.33
CA THR A 172 20.40 -9.28 -4.18
C THR A 172 21.66 -9.85 -3.52
N ASN A 173 21.81 -11.18 -3.49
CA ASN A 173 23.02 -11.83 -2.98
C ASN A 173 24.22 -11.63 -3.92
N ILE A 174 24.02 -11.65 -5.24
CA ILE A 174 25.07 -11.42 -6.23
C ILE A 174 25.51 -9.95 -6.23
N ASP A 175 24.55 -9.02 -6.13
CA ASP A 175 24.80 -7.59 -6.07
C ASP A 175 25.64 -7.20 -4.84
N GLY A 176 25.35 -7.82 -3.70
CA GLY A 176 26.05 -7.55 -2.44
C GLY A 176 25.65 -6.24 -1.76
N ASN A 177 24.96 -5.32 -2.45
CA ASN A 177 24.39 -4.11 -1.87
C ASN A 177 22.86 -4.22 -1.72
N ARG A 178 22.43 -4.47 -0.48
CA ARG A 178 20.99 -4.65 -0.16
C ARG A 178 20.13 -3.41 -0.45
N SER A 179 20.71 -2.21 -0.60
CA SER A 179 19.93 -1.04 -1.03
C SER A 179 19.37 -1.19 -2.44
N HIS A 180 19.94 -2.06 -3.28
CA HIS A 180 19.45 -2.35 -4.63
C HIS A 180 18.38 -3.46 -4.66
N ALA A 181 17.93 -3.95 -3.51
CA ALA A 181 16.94 -5.04 -3.45
C ALA A 181 15.62 -4.68 -4.14
N ILE A 182 15.23 -3.40 -4.09
CA ILE A 182 14.05 -2.86 -4.77
C ILE A 182 14.27 -2.86 -6.29
N ASP A 183 15.43 -2.43 -6.77
CA ASP A 183 15.76 -2.47 -8.19
C ASP A 183 15.80 -3.92 -8.71
N CYS A 184 16.37 -4.85 -7.94
CA CYS A 184 16.35 -6.28 -8.27
C CYS A 184 14.95 -6.88 -8.30
N PHE A 185 14.08 -6.42 -7.42
CA PHE A 185 12.67 -6.79 -7.45
C PHE A 185 12.01 -6.31 -8.74
N TYR A 186 12.20 -5.04 -9.13
CA TYR A 186 11.64 -4.53 -10.37
C TYR A 186 12.23 -5.21 -11.61
N PHE A 187 13.54 -5.47 -11.66
CA PHE A 187 14.13 -6.22 -12.78
C PHE A 187 13.53 -7.62 -12.88
N THR A 188 13.28 -8.27 -11.75
CA THR A 188 12.63 -9.57 -11.75
C THR A 188 11.21 -9.53 -12.31
N ILE A 189 10.43 -8.51 -11.95
CA ILE A 189 9.09 -8.27 -12.52
C ILE A 189 9.16 -8.04 -14.03
N LEU A 190 10.06 -7.16 -14.47
CA LEU A 190 10.20 -6.81 -15.89
C LEU A 190 10.61 -8.03 -16.73
N TYR A 191 11.57 -8.82 -16.23
CA TYR A 191 12.02 -10.04 -16.90
C TYR A 191 10.92 -11.10 -16.94
N ALA A 192 10.19 -11.31 -15.84
CA ALA A 192 9.08 -12.25 -15.78
C ALA A 192 7.98 -11.90 -16.80
N ALA A 193 7.56 -10.64 -16.88
CA ALA A 193 6.49 -10.21 -17.77
C ALA A 193 6.92 -10.05 -19.23
N GLY A 194 8.13 -9.54 -19.47
CA GLY A 194 8.63 -9.21 -20.81
C GLY A 194 9.31 -10.37 -21.53
N ILE A 195 10.09 -11.18 -20.80
CA ILE A 195 10.93 -12.24 -21.39
C ILE A 195 10.34 -13.62 -21.17
N VAL A 196 9.87 -13.91 -19.95
CA VAL A 196 9.46 -15.26 -19.58
C VAL A 196 8.01 -15.57 -19.93
N ASN A 197 7.08 -14.66 -19.67
CA ASN A 197 5.65 -14.91 -19.87
C ASN A 197 5.29 -14.98 -21.36
N ASP A 198 4.72 -16.10 -21.81
CA ASP A 198 4.39 -16.34 -23.22
C ASP A 198 3.31 -15.38 -23.74
N PHE A 199 2.45 -14.89 -22.85
CA PHE A 199 1.34 -13.98 -23.15
C PHE A 199 1.76 -12.51 -23.11
N GLY A 200 2.95 -12.22 -22.58
CA GLY A 200 3.54 -10.89 -22.51
C GLY A 200 2.96 -9.97 -21.43
N PRO A 201 3.47 -8.72 -21.35
CA PRO A 201 3.19 -7.82 -20.22
C PRO A 201 1.80 -7.18 -20.27
N GLU A 202 1.15 -7.14 -21.44
CA GLU A 202 -0.22 -6.61 -21.61
C GLU A 202 -1.32 -7.67 -21.35
N SER A 203 -0.94 -8.94 -21.07
CA SER A 203 -1.91 -10.01 -20.82
C SER A 203 -2.66 -9.79 -19.51
N THR A 204 -3.90 -10.29 -19.44
CA THR A 204 -4.71 -10.15 -18.21
C THR A 204 -4.04 -10.85 -17.01
N GLY A 205 -3.39 -11.99 -17.25
CA GLY A 205 -2.58 -12.70 -16.24
C GLY A 205 -1.43 -11.83 -15.74
N SER A 206 -0.60 -11.29 -16.64
CA SER A 206 0.55 -10.44 -16.27
C SER A 206 0.14 -9.15 -15.57
N VAL A 207 -0.88 -8.45 -16.08
CA VAL A 207 -1.42 -7.21 -15.50
C VAL A 207 -1.94 -7.45 -14.08
N SER A 208 -2.64 -8.56 -13.84
CA SER A 208 -3.22 -8.89 -12.53
C SER A 208 -2.20 -9.48 -11.56
N CYS A 209 -1.38 -10.43 -12.01
CA CYS A 209 -0.47 -11.20 -11.19
C CYS A 209 0.89 -10.52 -10.99
N ILE A 210 1.58 -10.18 -12.09
CA ILE A 210 2.96 -9.66 -12.04
C ILE A 210 2.98 -8.18 -11.63
N PHE A 211 2.09 -7.37 -12.20
CA PHE A 211 2.03 -5.93 -11.92
C PHE A 211 1.03 -5.53 -10.82
N GLY A 212 0.17 -6.46 -10.37
CA GLY A 212 -0.76 -6.21 -9.26
C GLY A 212 -1.85 -5.16 -9.56
N LEU A 213 -2.19 -4.92 -10.83
CA LEU A 213 -3.08 -3.83 -11.26
C LEU A 213 -4.58 -4.17 -11.20
N SER A 214 -4.98 -5.25 -10.51
CA SER A 214 -6.38 -5.71 -10.48
C SER A 214 -7.11 -5.41 -9.17
N SER A 215 -8.33 -4.89 -9.30
CA SER A 215 -9.36 -4.82 -8.26
C SER A 215 -10.51 -5.78 -8.57
N MET A 216 -10.55 -7.04 -8.06
CA MET A 216 -11.80 -7.85 -7.91
C MET A 216 -11.56 -9.25 -7.32
N GLY A 217 -12.56 -9.75 -6.58
CA GLY A 217 -12.68 -11.11 -6.03
C GLY A 217 -13.06 -12.20 -7.06
N PRO A 218 -13.69 -13.32 -6.63
CA PRO A 218 -13.51 -14.67 -7.20
C PRO A 218 -13.95 -14.80 -8.67
N ARG A 219 -13.12 -15.48 -9.48
CA ARG A 219 -13.36 -15.76 -10.91
C ARG A 219 -14.47 -16.80 -11.10
N PHE A 220 -15.41 -16.52 -12.01
CA PHE A 220 -16.13 -17.54 -12.76
C PHE A 220 -15.34 -17.81 -14.05
N PHE A 221 -15.06 -19.08 -14.36
CA PHE A 221 -14.41 -19.52 -15.60
C PHE A 221 -15.26 -19.18 -16.84
N TYR A 222 -14.66 -18.54 -17.84
CA TYR A 222 -15.17 -18.51 -19.22
C TYR A 222 -14.26 -19.37 -20.10
N LEU A 223 -14.85 -20.34 -20.79
CA LEU A 223 -14.21 -21.06 -21.89
C LEU A 223 -14.26 -20.16 -23.14
N ASP A 224 -13.16 -20.10 -23.89
CA ASP A 224 -13.06 -19.41 -25.18
C ASP A 224 -14.15 -19.86 -26.17
N GLU A 225 -14.69 -18.90 -26.94
CA GLU A 225 -15.37 -19.21 -28.21
C GLU A 225 -14.62 -18.59 -29.40
N PRO A 226 -14.43 -19.35 -30.49
CA PRO A 226 -13.97 -18.80 -31.76
C PRO A 226 -15.12 -18.04 -32.44
N ASN A 227 -14.78 -16.91 -33.05
CA ASN A 227 -15.61 -16.17 -34.01
C ASN A 227 -16.82 -15.38 -33.45
N GLY A 228 -16.54 -14.35 -32.66
CA GLY A 228 -17.09 -13.00 -32.93
C GLY A 228 -18.61 -12.78 -32.93
N VAL A 229 -19.38 -13.41 -32.04
CA VAL A 229 -20.80 -13.08 -31.81
C VAL A 229 -21.07 -12.82 -30.32
N ALA A 230 -21.67 -11.68 -29.99
CA ALA A 230 -21.90 -11.26 -28.59
C ALA A 230 -23.09 -11.99 -27.91
N CYS A 231 -22.84 -12.60 -26.75
CA CYS A 231 -23.84 -13.22 -25.85
C CYS A 231 -24.69 -12.18 -25.12
N SER A 232 -26.00 -12.43 -24.92
CA SER A 232 -26.87 -11.55 -24.11
C SER A 232 -27.21 -12.06 -22.71
N HIS A 233 -27.21 -13.38 -22.47
CA HIS A 233 -27.41 -13.93 -21.13
C HIS A 233 -26.88 -15.36 -21.01
N PHE A 234 -26.53 -15.75 -19.78
CA PHE A 234 -25.92 -17.02 -19.42
C PHE A 234 -26.81 -17.74 -18.41
N MET A 235 -27.16 -19.01 -18.67
CA MET A 235 -28.06 -19.81 -17.81
C MET A 235 -27.33 -21.04 -17.27
N ARG A 236 -27.43 -21.31 -15.95
CA ARG A 236 -26.82 -22.51 -15.31
C ARG A 236 -27.58 -23.76 -15.73
N ILE A 237 -26.83 -24.82 -16.05
CA ILE A 237 -27.40 -26.13 -16.35
C ILE A 237 -27.63 -26.86 -15.02
N PRO A 238 -28.86 -27.34 -14.73
CA PRO A 238 -29.06 -28.22 -13.58
C PRO A 238 -28.27 -29.52 -13.79
N ASP A 239 -27.56 -29.97 -12.75
CA ASP A 239 -26.70 -31.16 -12.67
C ASP A 239 -25.21 -31.02 -13.04
N SER A 240 -24.70 -29.80 -13.28
CA SER A 240 -23.25 -29.54 -13.29
C SER A 240 -22.92 -28.16 -12.70
N PRO A 241 -22.30 -28.06 -11.50
CA PRO A 241 -22.14 -26.80 -10.77
C PRO A 241 -21.30 -25.73 -11.49
N ASN A 242 -20.50 -26.12 -12.48
CA ASN A 242 -19.50 -25.27 -13.14
C ASN A 242 -19.77 -25.04 -14.65
N ALA A 243 -20.92 -25.46 -15.18
CA ALA A 243 -21.25 -25.30 -16.61
C ALA A 243 -22.37 -24.29 -16.84
N VAL A 244 -22.14 -23.32 -17.73
CA VAL A 244 -23.09 -22.27 -18.09
C VAL A 244 -23.26 -22.21 -19.61
N ARG A 245 -24.50 -22.19 -20.11
CA ARG A 245 -24.78 -22.18 -21.56
C ARG A 245 -25.10 -20.76 -22.04
N CYS A 246 -24.45 -20.30 -23.12
CA CYS A 246 -24.82 -19.06 -23.80
C CYS A 246 -26.03 -19.28 -24.73
N ILE A 247 -27.01 -18.37 -24.69
CA ILE A 247 -28.10 -18.32 -25.65
C ILE A 247 -27.81 -17.19 -26.66
N PRO A 248 -27.66 -17.49 -27.96
CA PRO A 248 -27.33 -16.47 -28.96
C PRO A 248 -28.46 -15.43 -29.11
N ARG A 249 -28.09 -14.16 -29.30
CA ARG A 249 -29.03 -13.13 -29.76
C ARG A 249 -29.52 -13.47 -31.17
N ARG A 250 -30.82 -13.77 -31.31
CA ARG A 250 -31.47 -13.74 -32.62
C ARG A 250 -31.35 -12.33 -33.19
N LYS A 251 -30.58 -12.14 -34.26
CA LYS A 251 -30.57 -10.89 -35.04
C LYS A 251 -31.95 -10.70 -35.66
N TRP A 252 -32.68 -9.70 -35.18
CA TRP A 252 -33.94 -9.29 -35.78
C TRP A 252 -33.64 -8.37 -36.99
N ASN A 253 -33.86 -8.88 -38.20
CA ASN A 253 -33.75 -8.09 -39.43
C ASN A 253 -34.94 -7.13 -39.53
N TRP A 254 -34.70 -5.81 -39.41
CA TRP A 254 -35.74 -4.76 -39.44
C TRP A 254 -36.18 -4.35 -40.86
N LYS A 255 -35.78 -5.08 -41.90
CA LYS A 255 -36.25 -4.80 -43.27
C LYS A 255 -37.56 -5.54 -43.55
N ALA A 256 -38.64 -5.05 -42.95
CA ALA A 256 -40.01 -5.31 -43.40
C ALA A 256 -40.86 -4.05 -43.17
N LYS A 257 -41.05 -3.32 -44.28
CA LYS A 257 -42.10 -2.33 -44.59
C LYS A 257 -42.86 -1.72 -43.40
N VAL A 258 -42.52 -0.47 -43.09
CA VAL A 258 -43.37 0.44 -42.31
C VAL A 258 -44.69 0.62 -43.07
N ALA A 259 -45.77 0.05 -42.55
CA ALA A 259 -47.13 0.45 -42.86
C ALA A 259 -47.65 1.26 -41.67
N THR A 260 -47.95 2.53 -41.94
CA THR A 260 -48.45 3.55 -41.03
C THR A 260 -49.78 3.15 -40.36
N GLY A 261 -49.86 3.35 -39.04
CA GLY A 261 -51.12 3.25 -38.31
C GLY A 261 -50.96 3.30 -36.78
N ALA A 262 -50.37 4.36 -36.22
CA ALA A 262 -50.33 4.54 -34.76
C ALA A 262 -51.68 5.06 -34.26
N SER A 263 -52.55 4.17 -33.76
CA SER A 263 -53.69 4.56 -32.94
C SER A 263 -53.25 4.86 -31.50
N ALA A 264 -53.83 5.88 -30.86
CA ALA A 264 -53.47 6.37 -29.51
C ALA A 264 -53.39 5.27 -28.42
N ALA A 265 -54.12 4.17 -28.58
CA ALA A 265 -54.08 3.03 -27.66
C ALA A 265 -52.70 2.32 -27.62
N GLY A 266 -51.97 2.29 -28.74
CA GLY A 266 -50.66 1.62 -28.82
C GLY A 266 -49.57 2.35 -28.02
N VAL A 267 -49.63 3.68 -27.96
CA VAL A 267 -48.68 4.50 -27.19
C VAL A 267 -48.89 4.32 -25.69
N LEU A 268 -50.14 4.25 -25.24
CA LEU A 268 -50.48 4.03 -23.83
C LEU A 268 -50.04 2.65 -23.34
N MET A 269 -50.23 1.61 -24.16
CA MET A 269 -49.82 0.25 -23.81
C MET A 269 -48.29 0.10 -23.76
N GLY A 270 -47.57 0.77 -24.66
CA GLY A 270 -46.10 0.85 -24.63
C GLY A 270 -45.58 1.54 -23.37
N LEU A 271 -46.18 2.65 -22.96
CA LEU A 271 -45.82 3.37 -21.72
C LEU A 271 -46.11 2.53 -20.47
N MET A 272 -47.24 1.81 -20.43
CA MET A 272 -47.59 0.97 -19.29
C MET A 272 -46.61 -0.19 -19.12
N LEU A 273 -46.18 -0.82 -20.22
CA LEU A 273 -45.18 -1.89 -20.19
C LEU A 273 -43.80 -1.37 -19.76
N LEU A 274 -43.42 -0.15 -20.16
CA LEU A 274 -42.20 0.53 -19.70
C LEU A 274 -42.23 0.80 -18.19
N ILE A 275 -43.37 1.25 -17.66
CA ILE A 275 -43.58 1.48 -16.21
C ILE A 275 -43.51 0.17 -15.44
N LEU A 276 -44.13 -0.90 -15.94
CA LEU A 276 -44.10 -2.23 -15.29
C LEU A 276 -42.69 -2.84 -15.34
N TRP A 277 -41.96 -2.66 -16.44
CA TRP A 277 -40.56 -3.07 -16.56
C TRP A 277 -39.67 -2.29 -15.58
N TYR A 278 -39.84 -0.97 -15.48
CA TYR A 278 -39.12 -0.12 -14.54
C TYR A 278 -39.42 -0.50 -13.08
N ARG A 279 -40.70 -0.77 -12.75
CA ARG A 279 -41.13 -1.25 -11.43
C ARG A 279 -40.56 -2.61 -11.08
N ARG A 280 -40.50 -3.56 -12.02
CA ARG A 280 -39.95 -4.90 -11.81
C ARG A 280 -38.43 -4.89 -11.66
N HIS A 281 -37.73 -4.06 -12.44
CA HIS A 281 -36.28 -3.90 -12.36
C HIS A 281 -35.84 -3.15 -11.09
N SER A 282 -36.61 -2.14 -10.64
CA SER A 282 -36.39 -1.46 -9.35
C SER A 282 -36.66 -2.38 -8.15
N SER A 283 -37.73 -3.19 -8.23
CA SER A 283 -38.09 -4.15 -7.16
C SER A 283 -37.08 -5.30 -7.03
N GLY A 284 -36.42 -5.72 -8.11
CA GLY A 284 -35.36 -6.76 -8.06
C GLY A 284 -34.11 -6.32 -7.30
N LYS A 285 -33.67 -5.06 -7.48
CA LYS A 285 -32.56 -4.48 -6.69
C LYS A 285 -32.95 -4.30 -5.22
N SER A 286 -34.20 -3.87 -4.96
CA SER A 286 -34.75 -3.76 -3.60
C SER A 286 -34.80 -5.13 -2.91
N MET A 287 -35.32 -6.18 -3.56
CA MET A 287 -35.44 -7.51 -2.94
C MET A 287 -34.08 -8.14 -2.58
N ILE A 288 -33.05 -7.98 -3.42
CA ILE A 288 -31.68 -8.45 -3.13
C ILE A 288 -31.09 -7.68 -1.94
N PHE A 289 -31.32 -6.36 -1.88
CA PHE A 289 -30.88 -5.50 -0.78
C PHE A 289 -31.56 -5.87 0.56
N TRP A 290 -32.88 -6.08 0.55
CA TRP A 290 -33.65 -6.51 1.72
C TRP A 290 -33.20 -7.90 2.22
N LYS A 291 -32.93 -8.84 1.30
CA LYS A 291 -32.42 -10.17 1.64
C LYS A 291 -31.03 -10.09 2.29
N LYS A 292 -30.15 -9.20 1.80
CA LYS A 292 -28.81 -8.96 2.39
C LYS A 292 -28.90 -8.26 3.76
N GLY A 293 -29.79 -7.28 3.92
CA GLY A 293 -30.04 -6.63 5.22
C GLY A 293 -30.63 -7.58 6.27
N SER A 294 -31.45 -8.55 5.84
CA SER A 294 -32.01 -9.61 6.70
C SER A 294 -30.92 -10.55 7.25
N ASP A 295 -29.95 -10.96 6.41
CA ASP A 295 -28.83 -11.84 6.82
C ASP A 295 -27.91 -11.15 7.85
N ILE A 296 -27.59 -9.87 7.62
CA ILE A 296 -26.77 -9.08 8.55
C ILE A 296 -27.48 -8.89 9.90
N ASN A 297 -28.77 -8.58 9.89
CA ASN A 297 -29.56 -8.52 11.12
C ASN A 297 -29.52 -9.85 11.88
N GLN A 298 -29.65 -10.98 11.18
CA GLN A 298 -29.58 -12.30 11.83
C GLN A 298 -28.22 -12.58 12.48
N LYS A 299 -27.11 -12.18 11.83
CA LYS A 299 -25.76 -12.26 12.42
C LYS A 299 -25.63 -11.36 13.66
N ILE A 300 -26.14 -10.13 13.60
CA ILE A 300 -26.12 -9.19 14.72
C ILE A 300 -26.95 -9.70 15.91
N GLU A 301 -28.16 -10.21 15.66
CA GLU A 301 -28.99 -10.79 16.71
C GLU A 301 -28.33 -12.01 17.37
N ALA A 302 -27.61 -12.83 16.59
CA ALA A 302 -26.83 -13.94 17.13
C ALA A 302 -25.68 -13.46 18.04
N ILE A 303 -25.04 -12.32 17.73
CA ILE A 303 -23.99 -11.71 18.57
C ILE A 303 -24.60 -11.20 19.88
N LEU A 304 -25.70 -10.44 19.79
CA LEU A 304 -26.41 -9.89 20.96
C LEU A 304 -26.84 -11.01 21.92
N LYS A 305 -27.32 -12.13 21.37
CA LYS A 305 -27.73 -13.30 22.17
C LYS A 305 -26.55 -14.03 22.83
N ASN A 306 -25.37 -14.01 22.22
CA ASN A 306 -24.18 -14.71 22.72
C ASN A 306 -23.36 -13.90 23.76
N CYS A 307 -23.47 -12.56 23.77
CA CYS A 307 -22.70 -11.70 24.68
C CYS A 307 -23.36 -11.43 26.04
N GLY A 308 -24.60 -11.89 26.26
CA GLY A 308 -25.28 -11.78 27.56
C GLY A 308 -25.43 -10.32 28.04
N PRO A 309 -25.27 -10.01 29.34
CA PRO A 309 -25.44 -8.66 29.91
C PRO A 309 -24.45 -7.60 29.39
N LEU A 310 -23.35 -8.04 28.75
CA LEU A 310 -22.28 -7.18 28.24
C LEU A 310 -22.43 -6.88 26.74
N ALA A 311 -23.56 -7.24 26.13
CA ALA A 311 -23.80 -7.01 24.72
C ALA A 311 -23.90 -5.50 24.40
N PRO A 312 -23.27 -5.03 23.30
CA PRO A 312 -23.43 -3.64 22.86
C PRO A 312 -24.90 -3.30 22.60
N LYS A 313 -25.35 -2.14 23.07
CA LYS A 313 -26.75 -1.73 22.91
C LYS A 313 -27.05 -1.32 21.47
N ARG A 314 -28.16 -1.81 20.92
CA ARG A 314 -28.69 -1.35 19.63
C ARG A 314 -29.44 -0.04 19.81
N TYR A 315 -29.03 1.00 19.10
CA TYR A 315 -29.63 2.33 19.08
C TYR A 315 -30.33 2.59 17.74
N SER A 316 -31.36 3.44 17.77
CA SER A 316 -31.97 3.96 16.55
C SER A 316 -31.11 5.08 15.94
N TYR A 317 -31.30 5.39 14.66
CA TYR A 317 -30.60 6.54 14.07
C TYR A 317 -31.05 7.87 14.69
N SER A 318 -32.31 7.95 15.15
CA SER A 318 -32.78 9.10 15.93
C SER A 318 -32.03 9.27 17.24
N ASP A 319 -31.70 8.17 17.93
CA ASP A 319 -30.88 8.23 19.15
C ASP A 319 -29.47 8.72 18.82
N VAL A 320 -28.87 8.21 17.73
CA VAL A 320 -27.54 8.65 17.25
C VAL A 320 -27.53 10.15 16.95
N LYS A 321 -28.57 10.66 16.28
CA LYS A 321 -28.72 12.09 16.01
C LYS A 321 -28.89 12.89 17.30
N LYS A 322 -29.65 12.38 18.28
CA LYS A 322 -29.86 13.05 19.57
C LYS A 322 -28.58 13.10 20.40
N MET A 323 -27.86 11.98 20.54
CA MET A 323 -26.64 11.88 21.36
C MET A 323 -25.50 12.75 20.82
N THR A 324 -25.44 12.99 19.51
CA THR A 324 -24.43 13.83 18.84
C THR A 324 -24.88 15.29 18.68
N ASN A 325 -26.04 15.68 19.22
CA ASN A 325 -26.66 16.99 19.00
C ASN A 325 -26.73 17.36 17.51
N SER A 326 -27.26 16.45 16.70
CA SER A 326 -27.29 16.53 15.23
C SER A 326 -25.89 16.67 14.60
N PHE A 327 -24.94 15.83 15.04
CA PHE A 327 -23.58 15.75 14.47
C PHE A 327 -22.79 17.07 14.57
N LYS A 328 -23.00 17.83 15.65
CA LYS A 328 -22.47 19.20 15.80
C LYS A 328 -20.94 19.24 15.96
N GLU A 329 -20.38 18.38 16.81
CA GLU A 329 -18.97 18.41 17.16
C GLU A 329 -18.23 17.24 16.50
N LYS A 330 -17.50 17.54 15.42
CA LYS A 330 -16.72 16.55 14.67
C LYS A 330 -15.33 16.40 15.30
N LEU A 331 -14.98 15.17 15.66
CA LEU A 331 -13.67 14.80 16.22
C LEU A 331 -12.66 14.43 15.13
N GLY A 332 -13.12 13.90 14.00
CA GLY A 332 -12.24 13.49 12.91
C GLY A 332 -12.98 12.92 11.70
N ARG A 333 -12.23 12.66 10.64
CA ARG A 333 -12.70 11.99 9.41
C ARG A 333 -11.65 10.97 9.00
N GLY A 334 -12.07 9.71 8.83
CA GLY A 334 -11.22 8.63 8.35
C GLY A 334 -11.71 8.06 7.02
N GLY A 335 -11.01 7.03 6.51
CA GLY A 335 -11.39 6.33 5.29
C GLY A 335 -12.79 5.71 5.33
N TYR A 336 -13.29 5.45 6.53
CA TYR A 336 -14.48 4.63 6.79
C TYR A 336 -15.69 5.44 7.29
N GLY A 337 -15.51 6.73 7.60
CA GLY A 337 -16.58 7.55 8.14
C GLY A 337 -16.13 8.80 8.86
N GLU A 338 -17.08 9.44 9.51
CA GLU A 338 -16.89 10.64 10.33
C GLU A 338 -17.12 10.30 11.79
N VAL A 339 -16.29 10.85 12.68
CA VAL A 339 -16.39 10.62 14.12
C VAL A 339 -16.85 11.90 14.80
N TYR A 340 -17.86 11.79 15.64
CA TYR A 340 -18.46 12.91 16.37
C TYR A 340 -18.40 12.69 17.87
N LYS A 341 -18.29 13.79 18.61
CA LYS A 341 -18.48 13.76 20.06
C LYS A 341 -19.97 13.74 20.36
N GLY A 342 -20.35 12.98 21.38
CA GLY A 342 -21.71 12.93 21.86
C GLY A 342 -21.77 12.74 23.37
N LYS A 343 -22.99 12.61 23.88
CA LYS A 343 -23.26 12.26 25.27
C LYS A 343 -24.37 11.22 25.35
N LEU A 344 -24.19 10.21 26.19
CA LEU A 344 -25.26 9.30 26.58
C LEU A 344 -26.30 10.01 27.47
N GLN A 345 -27.43 9.37 27.70
CA GLN A 345 -28.51 9.94 28.54
C GLN A 345 -28.08 10.21 29.99
N ASN A 346 -27.14 9.42 30.50
CA ASN A 346 -26.52 9.60 31.82
C ASN A 346 -25.48 10.75 31.86
N GLY A 347 -25.22 11.42 30.73
CA GLY A 347 -24.24 12.52 30.62
C GLY A 347 -22.82 12.08 30.26
N GLU A 348 -22.56 10.77 30.19
CA GLU A 348 -21.25 10.21 29.87
C GLU A 348 -20.82 10.58 28.44
N PRO A 349 -19.59 11.10 28.25
CA PRO A 349 -19.10 11.48 26.94
C PRO A 349 -18.81 10.24 26.07
N ILE A 350 -19.18 10.32 24.79
CA ILE A 350 -18.99 9.23 23.82
C ILE A 350 -18.41 9.72 22.50
N ALA A 351 -17.81 8.80 21.76
CA ALA A 351 -17.43 8.98 20.37
C ALA A 351 -18.36 8.17 19.46
N VAL A 352 -18.90 8.81 18.43
CA VAL A 352 -19.85 8.21 17.48
C VAL A 352 -19.23 8.20 16.10
N LYS A 353 -18.82 7.01 15.63
CA LYS A 353 -18.29 6.78 14.27
C LYS A 353 -19.45 6.48 13.34
N VAL A 354 -19.82 7.42 12.48
CA VAL A 354 -20.84 7.28 11.44
C VAL A 354 -20.18 6.81 10.16
N LEU A 355 -20.59 5.66 9.63
CA LEU A 355 -19.95 5.05 8.47
C LEU A 355 -20.52 5.61 7.15
N ASN A 356 -19.66 5.79 6.15
CA ASN A 356 -20.05 6.33 4.85
C ASN A 356 -20.93 5.35 4.06
N GLU A 357 -21.99 5.86 3.42
CA GLU A 357 -22.96 5.06 2.67
C GLU A 357 -22.39 4.42 1.38
N SER A 358 -21.24 4.91 0.89
CA SER A 358 -20.72 4.64 -0.45
C SER A 358 -19.61 3.58 -0.54
N LYS A 359 -19.08 3.09 0.59
CA LYS A 359 -17.94 2.15 0.60
C LYS A 359 -18.37 0.74 0.99
N GLY A 360 -18.56 -0.11 -0.02
CA GLY A 360 -18.67 -1.56 0.14
C GLY A 360 -20.03 -2.07 0.62
N ASP A 361 -20.07 -3.36 0.91
CA ASP A 361 -21.27 -4.10 1.31
C ASP A 361 -21.58 -4.07 2.81
N GLY A 362 -20.74 -3.42 3.62
CA GLY A 362 -20.87 -3.38 5.07
C GLY A 362 -20.07 -4.43 5.83
N GLU A 363 -19.20 -5.19 5.16
CA GLU A 363 -18.33 -6.17 5.81
C GLU A 363 -17.47 -5.56 6.93
N GLU A 364 -17.04 -4.32 6.79
CA GLU A 364 -16.25 -3.63 7.81
C GLU A 364 -17.03 -3.36 9.09
N PHE A 365 -18.26 -2.85 8.97
CA PHE A 365 -19.17 -2.69 10.10
C PHE A 365 -19.42 -4.02 10.80
N ILE A 366 -19.61 -5.09 10.02
CA ILE A 366 -19.83 -6.44 10.57
C ILE A 366 -18.56 -6.94 11.27
N ASN A 367 -17.37 -6.79 10.67
CA ASN A 367 -16.11 -7.19 11.28
C ASN A 367 -15.89 -6.45 12.61
N GLU A 368 -16.14 -5.14 12.63
CA GLU A 368 -15.95 -4.31 13.81
C GLU A 368 -16.90 -4.75 14.93
N VAL A 369 -18.22 -4.81 14.66
CA VAL A 369 -19.22 -5.28 15.64
C VAL A 369 -18.95 -6.71 16.10
N THR A 370 -18.64 -7.64 15.20
CA THR A 370 -18.41 -9.06 15.55
C THR A 370 -17.13 -9.29 16.33
N SER A 371 -16.09 -8.48 16.10
CA SER A 371 -14.80 -8.64 16.76
C SER A 371 -14.80 -7.95 18.12
N ILE A 372 -15.16 -6.66 18.16
CA ILE A 372 -15.00 -5.85 19.37
C ILE A 372 -16.10 -6.11 20.43
N SER A 373 -17.27 -6.63 20.03
CA SER A 373 -18.30 -7.05 21.00
C SER A 373 -17.88 -8.20 21.92
N ARG A 374 -16.74 -8.84 21.63
CA ARG A 374 -16.17 -9.95 22.40
C ARG A 374 -14.95 -9.54 23.22
N THR A 375 -14.60 -8.25 23.21
CA THR A 375 -13.43 -7.73 23.90
C THR A 375 -13.83 -6.97 25.15
N SER A 376 -13.15 -7.24 26.27
CA SER A 376 -13.23 -6.45 27.49
C SER A 376 -11.85 -6.43 28.12
N HIS A 377 -11.12 -5.35 27.89
CA HIS A 377 -9.74 -5.21 28.35
C HIS A 377 -9.38 -3.73 28.50
N VAL A 378 -8.58 -3.39 29.50
CA VAL A 378 -8.18 -1.99 29.79
C VAL A 378 -7.49 -1.31 28.61
N ASN A 379 -6.76 -2.07 27.79
CA ASN A 379 -6.06 -1.58 26.60
C ASN A 379 -6.78 -1.81 25.26
N VAL A 380 -8.10 -2.03 25.27
CA VAL A 380 -8.94 -2.12 24.07
C VAL A 380 -10.14 -1.19 24.26
N VAL A 381 -10.50 -0.41 23.23
CA VAL A 381 -11.63 0.51 23.31
C VAL A 381 -12.95 -0.25 23.48
N THR A 382 -13.83 0.25 24.34
CA THR A 382 -15.12 -0.36 24.63
C THR A 382 -16.19 0.11 23.64
N LEU A 383 -16.80 -0.83 22.92
CA LEU A 383 -18.00 -0.58 22.12
C LEU A 383 -19.23 -0.58 23.02
N LEU A 384 -19.81 0.60 23.23
CA LEU A 384 -21.00 0.79 24.06
C LEU A 384 -22.29 0.46 23.31
N GLY A 385 -22.28 0.60 21.99
CA GLY A 385 -23.43 0.27 21.15
C GLY A 385 -23.23 0.52 19.67
N PHE A 386 -24.27 0.24 18.89
CA PHE A 386 -24.26 0.46 17.45
C PHE A 386 -25.66 0.83 16.93
N CYS A 387 -25.69 1.43 15.75
CA CYS A 387 -26.89 1.68 14.96
C CYS A 387 -26.77 0.94 13.63
N PHE A 388 -27.84 0.21 13.26
CA PHE A 388 -27.96 -0.46 11.98
C PHE A 388 -29.39 -0.30 11.45
N GLU A 389 -29.60 0.74 10.64
CA GLU A 389 -30.88 1.08 9.99
C GLU A 389 -30.69 1.32 8.49
N GLY A 390 -30.76 0.24 7.70
CA GLY A 390 -30.54 0.29 6.25
C GLY A 390 -29.11 0.72 5.90
N HIS A 391 -28.97 1.89 5.29
CA HIS A 391 -27.66 2.50 4.96
C HIS A 391 -27.06 3.28 6.12
N LYS A 392 -27.85 3.61 7.16
CA LYS A 392 -27.42 4.41 8.29
C LYS A 392 -26.79 3.51 9.34
N ARG A 393 -25.46 3.56 9.41
CA ARG A 393 -24.66 2.71 10.28
C ARG A 393 -23.78 3.58 11.16
N ALA A 394 -23.78 3.31 12.45
CA ALA A 394 -22.92 4.02 13.40
C ALA A 394 -22.44 3.08 14.50
N LEU A 395 -21.27 3.40 15.05
CA LEU A 395 -20.66 2.72 16.20
C LEU A 395 -20.46 3.73 17.31
N ILE A 396 -20.80 3.34 18.53
CA ILE A 396 -20.76 4.20 19.72
C ILE A 396 -19.71 3.65 20.67
N TYR A 397 -18.68 4.43 20.91
CA TYR A 397 -17.52 4.11 21.74
C TYR A 397 -17.45 5.02 22.96
N GLU A 398 -16.73 4.56 24.00
CA GLU A 398 -16.22 5.45 25.05
C GLU A 398 -15.37 6.59 24.43
N PHE A 399 -15.49 7.80 24.99
CA PHE A 399 -14.75 8.96 24.50
C PHE A 399 -13.31 8.97 25.03
N MET A 400 -12.35 9.13 24.13
CA MET A 400 -10.91 9.19 24.45
C MET A 400 -10.43 10.65 24.39
N PRO A 401 -10.26 11.35 25.53
CA PRO A 401 -10.04 12.80 25.56
C PRO A 401 -8.72 13.24 24.93
N ASN A 402 -7.65 12.44 25.04
CA ASN A 402 -6.35 12.76 24.47
C ASN A 402 -6.24 12.39 22.98
N GLY A 403 -7.26 11.74 22.42
CA GLY A 403 -7.28 11.37 21.01
C GLY A 403 -6.27 10.26 20.67
N SER A 404 -5.74 10.27 19.45
CA SER A 404 -4.87 9.23 18.91
C SER A 404 -3.38 9.50 19.15
N LEU A 405 -2.60 8.42 19.26
CA LEU A 405 -1.16 8.45 19.59
C LEU A 405 -0.32 9.18 18.53
N ASP A 406 -0.73 9.16 17.26
CA ASP A 406 -0.04 9.86 16.16
C ASP A 406 0.15 11.36 16.42
N LYS A 407 -0.74 11.99 17.20
CA LYS A 407 -0.64 13.40 17.58
C LYS A 407 0.53 13.73 18.52
N PHE A 408 1.13 12.70 19.11
CA PHE A 408 2.20 12.79 20.10
C PHE A 408 3.54 12.24 19.57
N ILE A 409 3.56 11.71 18.34
CA ILE A 409 4.78 11.30 17.65
C ILE A 409 5.16 12.44 16.68
N PRO A 410 6.30 13.12 16.88
CA PRO A 410 6.71 14.23 16.02
C PRO A 410 6.82 13.81 14.55
N ASN A 411 6.34 14.69 13.66
CA ASN A 411 6.52 14.62 12.22
C ASN A 411 7.05 16.01 11.78
N ASP A 412 7.88 16.10 10.74
CA ASP A 412 8.67 17.29 10.34
C ASP A 412 7.93 18.64 10.27
N ASN A 413 6.60 18.66 10.30
CA ASN A 413 5.76 19.85 10.13
C ASN A 413 5.06 20.34 11.41
N SER A 414 5.24 19.72 12.59
CA SER A 414 4.57 20.15 13.83
C SER A 414 5.54 20.74 14.85
N SER A 415 5.81 22.04 14.72
CA SER A 415 6.57 22.87 15.64
C SER A 415 5.76 23.26 16.89
N THR A 416 5.23 22.29 17.63
CA THR A 416 4.58 22.59 18.92
C THR A 416 5.12 21.67 20.01
N GLU A 417 6.03 22.22 20.82
CA GLU A 417 6.62 21.57 22.01
C GLU A 417 5.56 21.08 23.01
N GLU A 418 4.33 21.61 22.94
CA GLU A 418 3.22 21.32 23.87
C GLU A 418 2.64 19.89 23.79
N ARG A 419 3.03 19.04 22.82
CA ARG A 419 2.45 17.69 22.64
C ARG A 419 3.46 16.53 22.75
N GLN A 420 4.63 16.76 23.33
CA GLN A 420 5.62 15.69 23.49
C GLN A 420 5.38 14.87 24.77
N LEU A 421 5.21 13.56 24.63
CA LEU A 421 5.11 12.64 25.76
C LEU A 421 6.49 12.34 26.36
N GLY A 422 6.56 12.21 27.69
CA GLY A 422 7.75 11.76 28.41
C GLY A 422 8.18 10.33 28.04
N TRP A 423 9.46 9.97 28.25
CA TRP A 423 9.97 8.63 27.89
C TRP A 423 9.30 7.53 28.70
N GLU A 424 9.00 7.80 29.97
CA GLU A 424 8.23 6.90 30.82
C GLU A 424 6.83 6.64 30.25
N THR A 425 6.09 7.71 29.92
CA THR A 425 4.73 7.58 29.37
C THR A 425 4.72 6.81 28.05
N LEU A 426 5.65 7.10 27.12
CA LEU A 426 5.77 6.34 25.87
C LEU A 426 6.09 4.86 26.10
N TYR A 427 6.92 4.57 27.11
CA TYR A 427 7.26 3.20 27.48
C TYR A 427 6.04 2.44 28.02
N GLN A 428 5.28 3.07 28.92
CA GLN A 428 4.02 2.51 29.43
C GLN A 428 2.98 2.34 28.34
N ILE A 429 2.92 3.26 27.38
CA ILE A 429 2.07 3.13 26.19
C ILE A 429 2.48 1.89 25.38
N ALA A 430 3.77 1.70 25.10
CA ALA A 430 4.26 0.54 24.36
C ALA A 430 3.92 -0.79 25.06
N ILE A 431 4.03 -0.85 26.39
CA ILE A 431 3.64 -2.00 27.20
C ILE A 431 2.12 -2.22 27.16
N GLY A 432 1.33 -1.16 27.36
CA GLY A 432 -0.13 -1.24 27.34
C GLY A 432 -0.67 -1.75 26.01
N ILE A 433 -0.14 -1.27 24.88
CA ILE A 433 -0.52 -1.77 23.56
C ILE A 433 -0.12 -3.25 23.42
N ALA A 434 1.06 -3.65 23.92
CA ALA A 434 1.48 -5.04 23.87
C ALA A 434 0.55 -5.97 24.67
N ARG A 435 0.10 -5.54 25.85
CA ARG A 435 -0.89 -6.26 26.68
C ARG A 435 -2.25 -6.36 25.97
N GLY A 436 -2.71 -5.29 25.33
CA GLY A 436 -3.93 -5.29 24.53
C GLY A 436 -3.87 -6.30 23.38
N LEU A 437 -2.77 -6.32 22.62
CA LEU A 437 -2.56 -7.29 21.54
C LEU A 437 -2.40 -8.72 22.06
N GLU A 438 -1.70 -8.91 23.17
CA GLU A 438 -1.62 -10.21 23.85
C GLU A 438 -3.02 -10.75 24.17
N TYR A 439 -3.89 -9.92 24.75
CA TYR A 439 -5.27 -10.27 25.05
C TYR A 439 -6.02 -10.74 23.79
N LEU A 440 -5.92 -9.99 22.68
CA LEU A 440 -6.56 -10.34 21.41
C LEU A 440 -6.02 -11.67 20.84
N HIS A 441 -4.72 -11.92 20.98
CA HIS A 441 -4.05 -13.10 20.41
C HIS A 441 -4.24 -14.38 21.25
N ARG A 442 -4.38 -14.25 22.57
CA ARG A 442 -4.55 -15.37 23.52
C ARG A 442 -5.99 -15.86 23.69
N GLY A 443 -6.99 -15.01 23.38
CA GLY A 443 -8.41 -15.15 23.73
C GLY A 443 -8.97 -16.58 23.85
N CYS A 444 -9.81 -16.83 24.86
CA CYS A 444 -10.20 -18.18 25.34
C CYS A 444 -10.81 -19.11 24.28
N ASN A 445 -11.66 -18.62 23.36
CA ASN A 445 -12.36 -19.45 22.36
C ASN A 445 -12.07 -19.05 20.91
N THR A 446 -11.84 -17.77 20.64
CA THR A 446 -11.61 -17.23 19.30
C THR A 446 -10.51 -16.18 19.39
N ARG A 447 -9.47 -16.33 18.58
CA ARG A 447 -8.39 -15.36 18.44
C ARG A 447 -8.86 -14.20 17.57
N ILE A 448 -8.47 -12.97 17.91
CA ILE A 448 -8.74 -11.80 17.08
C ILE A 448 -7.41 -11.30 16.50
N LEU A 449 -7.36 -11.18 15.18
CA LEU A 449 -6.27 -10.52 14.46
C LEU A 449 -6.73 -9.12 14.06
N HIS A 450 -5.94 -8.10 14.37
CA HIS A 450 -6.34 -6.71 14.17
C HIS A 450 -6.12 -6.21 12.74
N PHE A 451 -4.95 -6.49 12.17
CA PHE A 451 -4.45 -6.11 10.84
C PHE A 451 -4.25 -4.61 10.57
N ASP A 452 -4.64 -3.72 11.49
CA ASP A 452 -4.43 -2.27 11.33
C ASP A 452 -3.83 -1.62 12.58
N ILE A 453 -2.77 -2.22 13.15
CA ILE A 453 -2.05 -1.62 14.27
C ILE A 453 -1.13 -0.51 13.76
N LYS A 454 -1.38 0.72 14.20
CA LYS A 454 -0.64 1.94 13.84
C LYS A 454 -0.96 3.06 14.84
N PRO A 455 -0.15 4.12 14.95
CA PRO A 455 -0.38 5.21 15.90
C PRO A 455 -1.78 5.85 15.84
N GLN A 456 -2.37 5.98 14.63
CA GLN A 456 -3.70 6.58 14.44
C GLN A 456 -4.84 5.76 15.08
N ASN A 457 -4.62 4.45 15.25
CA ASN A 457 -5.62 3.52 15.79
C ASN A 457 -5.37 3.20 17.28
N ILE A 458 -4.38 3.83 17.91
CA ILE A 458 -4.16 3.77 19.36
C ILE A 458 -4.72 5.06 19.96
N LEU A 459 -5.81 4.95 20.71
CA LEU A 459 -6.41 6.08 21.42
C LEU A 459 -5.89 6.17 22.85
N LEU A 460 -5.85 7.37 23.41
CA LEU A 460 -5.36 7.66 24.74
C LEU A 460 -6.49 8.21 25.61
N ASP A 461 -6.72 7.59 26.75
CA ASP A 461 -7.64 8.10 27.77
C ASP A 461 -7.03 9.28 28.55
N GLU A 462 -7.71 9.74 29.60
CA GLU A 462 -7.29 10.90 30.40
C GLU A 462 -5.92 10.73 31.07
N ASP A 463 -5.55 9.50 31.42
CA ASP A 463 -4.29 9.15 32.06
C ASP A 463 -3.20 8.71 31.06
N PHE A 464 -3.43 8.92 29.76
CA PHE A 464 -2.59 8.44 28.66
C PHE A 464 -2.46 6.91 28.62
N CYS A 465 -3.41 6.16 29.18
CA CYS A 465 -3.46 4.72 28.99
C CYS A 465 -3.90 4.41 27.54
N PRO A 466 -3.18 3.53 26.82
CA PRO A 466 -3.48 3.26 25.43
C PRO A 466 -4.62 2.27 25.27
N LYS A 467 -5.51 2.53 24.31
CA LYS A 467 -6.59 1.65 23.90
C LYS A 467 -6.55 1.39 22.40
N ILE A 468 -6.44 0.12 22.03
CA ILE A 468 -6.51 -0.32 20.63
C ILE A 468 -7.94 -0.09 20.11
N SER A 469 -8.04 0.52 18.94
CA SER A 469 -9.30 0.87 18.27
C SER A 469 -9.27 0.50 16.78
N ASP A 470 -10.42 0.67 16.12
CA ASP A 470 -10.64 0.42 14.69
C ASP A 470 -10.48 -1.05 14.25
N PHE A 471 -11.48 -1.87 14.62
CA PHE A 471 -11.53 -3.30 14.29
C PHE A 471 -12.17 -3.57 12.91
N GLY A 472 -12.26 -2.58 12.03
CA GLY A 472 -12.89 -2.74 10.71
C GLY A 472 -12.24 -3.82 9.84
N LEU A 473 -10.91 -3.95 9.93
CA LEU A 473 -10.14 -4.97 9.21
C LEU A 473 -9.97 -6.29 9.97
N ALA A 474 -10.41 -6.33 11.23
CA ALA A 474 -10.16 -7.44 12.13
C ALA A 474 -10.75 -8.76 11.63
N LYS A 475 -10.12 -9.87 12.01
CA LYS A 475 -10.61 -11.22 11.75
C LYS A 475 -10.64 -12.08 13.00
N LEU A 476 -11.68 -12.90 13.03
CA LEU A 476 -11.90 -13.92 14.04
C LEU A 476 -11.35 -15.25 13.53
N CYS A 477 -10.44 -15.85 14.30
CA CYS A 477 -9.75 -17.08 13.93
C CYS A 477 -9.99 -18.16 15.00
N PRO A 478 -10.46 -19.35 14.63
CA PRO A 478 -10.49 -20.50 15.53
C PRO A 478 -9.07 -20.85 16.01
N LYS A 479 -8.89 -21.21 17.28
CA LYS A 479 -7.55 -21.52 17.86
C LYS A 479 -6.77 -22.59 17.09
N LYS A 480 -7.45 -23.53 16.46
CA LYS A 480 -6.85 -24.66 15.73
C LYS A 480 -6.20 -24.23 14.41
N GLU A 481 -6.54 -23.05 13.90
CA GLU A 481 -5.96 -22.50 12.67
C GLU A 481 -4.82 -21.55 13.02
N SER A 482 -3.61 -21.88 12.57
CA SER A 482 -2.42 -21.05 12.72
C SER A 482 -2.27 -20.02 11.60
N ILE A 483 -2.84 -20.31 10.42
CA ILE A 483 -2.74 -19.49 9.20
C ILE A 483 -4.12 -19.11 8.73
N VAL A 484 -4.31 -17.82 8.41
CA VAL A 484 -5.58 -17.26 7.96
C VAL A 484 -5.58 -17.13 6.44
N ALA A 485 -6.59 -17.71 5.80
CA ALA A 485 -6.89 -17.42 4.40
C ALA A 485 -7.55 -16.04 4.30
N MET A 486 -6.95 -15.14 3.51
CA MET A 486 -7.46 -13.78 3.29
C MET A 486 -7.50 -13.50 1.80
N LEU A 487 -8.60 -12.89 1.35
CA LEU A 487 -8.75 -12.33 0.02
C LEU A 487 -8.38 -10.84 0.09
N GLY A 488 -7.30 -10.46 -0.60
CA GLY A 488 -6.83 -9.07 -0.71
C GLY A 488 -5.90 -8.59 0.41
N MET A 489 -5.10 -7.57 0.10
CA MET A 489 -4.23 -6.88 1.04
C MET A 489 -5.07 -6.09 2.05
N ARG A 490 -4.77 -6.25 3.35
CA ARG A 490 -5.42 -5.51 4.45
C ARG A 490 -4.35 -4.88 5.34
N GLY A 491 -4.60 -3.64 5.75
CA GLY A 491 -3.75 -2.87 6.66
C GLY A 491 -3.31 -1.55 6.06
N THR A 492 -2.44 -0.84 6.78
CA THR A 492 -1.90 0.46 6.36
C THR A 492 -0.45 0.32 5.92
N ILE A 493 -0.12 0.86 4.74
CA ILE A 493 1.25 0.89 4.20
C ILE A 493 2.23 1.42 5.28
N GLY A 494 3.38 0.76 5.39
CA GLY A 494 4.38 0.99 6.46
C GLY A 494 4.18 0.20 7.74
N TYR A 495 3.01 -0.40 7.93
CA TYR A 495 2.71 -1.29 9.06
C TYR A 495 2.32 -2.70 8.62
N ILE A 496 2.11 -2.92 7.31
CA ILE A 496 1.73 -4.23 6.75
C ILE A 496 2.94 -5.17 6.78
N ALA A 497 2.74 -6.35 7.36
CA ALA A 497 3.77 -7.39 7.40
C ALA A 497 4.04 -7.99 6.00
N PRO A 498 5.28 -8.39 5.69
CA PRO A 498 5.64 -8.96 4.39
C PRO A 498 4.74 -10.10 3.92
N GLU A 499 4.34 -10.98 4.85
CA GLU A 499 3.51 -12.14 4.55
C GLU A 499 2.04 -11.81 4.20
N VAL A 500 1.59 -10.58 4.49
CA VAL A 500 0.22 -10.13 4.21
C VAL A 500 0.07 -9.74 2.75
N PHE A 501 1.11 -9.15 2.13
CA PHE A 501 1.12 -8.87 0.71
C PHE A 501 1.82 -9.95 -0.12
N SER A 502 2.62 -10.83 0.50
CA SER A 502 3.27 -11.95 -0.19
C SER A 502 3.37 -13.19 0.70
N ARG A 503 2.59 -14.23 0.39
CA ARG A 503 2.58 -15.52 1.12
C ARG A 503 3.93 -16.25 1.14
N ASN A 504 4.91 -15.81 0.36
CA ASN A 504 6.27 -16.34 0.34
C ASN A 504 7.07 -16.03 1.60
N PHE A 505 6.73 -14.95 2.32
CA PHE A 505 7.33 -14.66 3.62
C PHE A 505 6.74 -15.53 4.74
N GLY A 506 5.64 -16.24 4.50
CA GLY A 506 5.02 -17.15 5.46
C GLY A 506 3.49 -17.10 5.43
N GLY A 507 2.86 -17.79 6.39
CA GLY A 507 1.42 -17.75 6.57
C GLY A 507 0.97 -16.55 7.40
N ILE A 508 -0.05 -15.81 6.90
CA ILE A 508 -0.70 -14.73 7.65
C ILE A 508 -1.25 -15.28 8.97
N SER A 509 -0.86 -14.66 10.08
CA SER A 509 -1.23 -15.10 11.42
C SER A 509 -1.20 -13.92 12.39
N HIS A 510 -1.31 -14.19 13.70
CA HIS A 510 -1.07 -13.20 14.75
C HIS A 510 0.30 -12.53 14.68
N LYS A 511 1.28 -13.16 14.01
CA LYS A 511 2.60 -12.58 13.77
C LYS A 511 2.58 -11.36 12.83
N SER A 512 1.51 -11.18 12.06
CA SER A 512 1.34 -10.00 11.23
C SER A 512 1.05 -8.75 12.09
N ASP A 513 0.21 -8.88 13.12
CA ASP A 513 0.00 -7.80 14.11
C ASP A 513 1.27 -7.50 14.92
N VAL A 514 2.09 -8.53 15.21
CA VAL A 514 3.40 -8.36 15.88
C VAL A 514 4.31 -7.47 15.05
N TYR A 515 4.35 -7.67 13.73
CA TYR A 515 5.15 -6.82 12.82
C TYR A 515 4.66 -5.38 12.85
N SER A 516 3.35 -5.15 12.72
CA SER A 516 2.74 -3.82 12.78
C SER A 516 3.04 -3.11 14.10
N TYR A 517 2.97 -3.84 15.23
CA TYR A 517 3.40 -3.35 16.54
C TYR A 517 4.87 -2.94 16.54
N GLY A 518 5.76 -3.78 15.98
CA GLY A 518 7.19 -3.50 15.86
C GLY A 518 7.49 -2.20 15.10
N MET A 519 6.85 -2.02 13.94
CA MET A 519 6.98 -0.78 13.15
C MET A 519 6.52 0.44 13.94
N MET A 520 5.39 0.34 14.64
CA MET A 520 4.86 1.43 15.47
C MET A 520 5.78 1.81 16.63
N ILE A 521 6.33 0.85 17.38
CA ILE A 521 7.23 1.19 18.50
C ILE A 521 8.57 1.78 18.00
N LEU A 522 9.07 1.34 16.85
CA LEU A 522 10.23 1.96 16.21
C LEU A 522 9.93 3.40 15.76
N ASN A 523 8.73 3.63 15.22
CA ASN A 523 8.25 4.98 14.88
C ASN A 523 8.14 5.89 16.12
N MET A 524 7.62 5.38 17.25
CA MET A 524 7.56 6.11 18.52
C MET A 524 8.94 6.55 19.02
N VAL A 525 9.95 5.68 18.91
CA VAL A 525 11.33 5.99 19.33
C VAL A 525 11.99 6.96 18.35
N GLY A 526 11.87 6.71 17.05
CA GLY A 526 12.52 7.54 16.02
C GLY A 526 11.95 8.96 15.96
N GLY A 527 10.63 9.14 16.04
CA GLY A 527 10.01 10.46 16.04
C GLY A 527 10.40 11.30 17.26
N LYS A 528 10.70 10.68 18.40
CA LYS A 528 11.10 11.39 19.63
C LYS A 528 12.53 11.93 19.59
N ASN A 529 13.40 11.34 18.79
CA ASN A 529 14.78 11.75 18.71
C ASN A 529 15.01 12.99 17.81
N ASN A 530 13.95 13.66 17.34
CA ASN A 530 13.96 14.95 16.62
C ASN A 530 15.18 15.11 15.70
N VAL A 531 15.32 14.23 14.71
CA VAL A 531 16.44 14.33 13.78
C VAL A 531 15.98 15.06 12.54
N ASP A 532 16.41 16.32 12.44
CA ASP A 532 16.52 17.09 11.20
C ASP A 532 17.50 16.36 10.27
N VAL A 533 17.02 15.31 9.61
CA VAL A 533 17.64 14.80 8.39
C VAL A 533 16.91 15.54 7.28
N GLY A 534 17.48 16.65 6.80
CA GLY A 534 16.95 17.44 5.68
C GLY A 534 16.95 16.68 4.34
N VAL A 535 16.31 15.52 4.30
CA VAL A 535 16.13 14.63 3.16
C VAL A 535 14.81 13.89 3.35
N ASP A 536 13.93 14.05 2.36
CA ASP A 536 12.59 13.46 2.21
C ASP A 536 12.46 12.05 2.86
N HIS A 537 11.47 11.85 3.75
CA HIS A 537 11.13 10.60 4.46
C HIS A 537 10.62 9.47 3.54
N THR A 538 11.10 9.40 2.30
CA THR A 538 10.52 8.59 1.22
C THR A 538 10.94 7.12 1.25
N SER A 539 11.73 6.67 2.24
CA SER A 539 12.01 5.24 2.40
C SER A 539 12.02 4.78 3.86
N GLU A 540 11.01 3.99 4.24
CA GLU A 540 10.90 3.27 5.53
C GLU A 540 12.17 2.45 5.86
N LEU A 541 12.89 2.01 4.83
CA LEU A 541 14.14 1.26 4.96
C LEU A 541 15.31 2.11 5.48
N TYR A 542 15.38 3.40 5.14
CA TYR A 542 16.40 4.31 5.64
C TYR A 542 16.17 4.65 7.12
N PHE A 543 14.91 4.84 7.49
CA PHE A 543 14.50 5.03 8.88
C PHE A 543 14.93 3.84 9.77
N LEU A 544 14.69 2.60 9.31
CA LEU A 544 15.07 1.40 10.05
C LEU A 544 16.60 1.21 10.13
N ASP A 545 17.36 1.47 9.06
CA ASP A 545 18.82 1.41 9.08
C ASP A 545 19.42 2.43 10.06
N TRP A 546 18.89 3.65 10.10
CA TRP A 546 19.33 4.68 11.04
C TRP A 546 19.17 4.24 12.50
N ILE A 547 18.02 3.65 12.86
CA ILE A 547 17.78 3.14 14.22
C ILE A 547 18.73 1.99 14.55
N TYR A 548 18.99 1.07 13.60
CA TYR A 548 19.96 -0.01 13.78
C TYR A 548 21.37 0.51 14.05
N ARG A 549 21.82 1.50 13.26
CA ARG A 549 23.12 2.13 13.44
C ARG A 549 23.23 2.83 14.79
N HIS A 550 22.18 3.49 15.26
CA HIS A 550 22.17 4.08 16.60
C HIS A 550 22.28 3.03 17.71
N LEU A 551 21.56 1.90 17.58
CA LEU A 551 21.70 0.77 18.51
C LEU A 551 23.12 0.18 18.55
N GLU A 552 23.81 0.15 17.40
CA GLU A 552 25.18 -0.36 17.27
C GLU A 552 26.22 0.66 17.77
N MET A 553 26.02 1.96 17.50
CA MET A 553 26.93 3.05 17.87
C MET A 553 26.84 3.45 19.35
N ASP A 554 25.74 3.16 20.05
CA ASP A 554 25.60 3.36 21.50
C ASP A 554 26.49 2.41 22.33
N LYS A 555 27.20 1.46 21.68
CA LYS A 555 28.33 0.76 22.31
C LYS A 555 29.60 1.62 22.45
N GLU A 556 29.73 2.72 21.69
CA GLU A 556 30.99 3.48 21.60
C GLU A 556 30.90 4.98 21.93
N ILE A 557 29.71 5.62 21.98
CA ILE A 557 29.63 7.08 22.21
C ILE A 557 28.60 7.43 23.28
N GLY A 558 29.05 7.54 24.52
CA GLY A 558 28.26 8.05 25.65
C GLY A 558 27.98 9.57 25.63
N GLN A 559 27.99 10.23 24.47
CA GLN A 559 27.82 11.69 24.38
C GLN A 559 27.16 12.14 23.06
N ARG A 560 25.83 12.12 23.01
CA ARG A 560 25.06 13.14 22.28
C ARG A 560 23.62 13.23 22.83
N GLY A 561 23.43 14.12 23.80
CA GLY A 561 22.12 14.69 24.18
C GLY A 561 21.39 14.06 25.37
N VAL A 562 21.31 14.82 26.48
CA VAL A 562 20.17 15.05 27.44
C VAL A 562 19.26 13.88 27.87
N MET A 563 19.59 12.60 27.67
CA MET A 563 18.79 11.48 28.19
C MET A 563 19.38 10.91 29.49
N THR A 564 18.54 10.64 30.49
CA THR A 564 18.98 9.92 31.69
C THR A 564 19.28 8.45 31.37
N LYS A 565 20.09 7.80 32.20
CA LYS A 565 20.43 6.36 32.04
C LYS A 565 19.17 5.49 31.89
N GLU A 566 18.15 5.76 32.71
CA GLU A 566 16.89 5.01 32.68
C GLU A 566 16.08 5.30 31.40
N GLN A 567 16.13 6.53 30.88
CA GLN A 567 15.45 6.87 29.62
C GLN A 567 16.12 6.18 28.43
N ASN A 568 17.46 6.14 28.42
CA ASN A 568 18.21 5.37 27.42
C ASN A 568 17.87 3.88 27.51
N GLU A 569 17.85 3.30 28.72
CA GLU A 569 17.48 1.90 28.89
C GLU A 569 16.10 1.57 28.29
N ARG A 570 15.08 2.40 28.57
CA ARG A 570 13.73 2.24 28.01
C ARG A 570 13.73 2.33 26.48
N ALA A 571 14.36 3.37 25.93
CA ALA A 571 14.46 3.54 24.48
C ALA A 571 15.15 2.34 23.81
N ARG A 572 16.23 1.85 24.41
CA ARG A 572 16.99 0.70 23.92
C ARG A 572 16.19 -0.59 23.97
N LYS A 573 15.42 -0.84 25.05
CA LYS A 573 14.48 -1.96 25.12
C LYS A 573 13.45 -1.89 24.00
N MET A 574 12.81 -0.73 23.81
CA MET A 574 11.83 -0.54 22.74
C MET A 574 12.41 -0.79 21.34
N MET A 575 13.63 -0.31 21.07
CA MET A 575 14.30 -0.55 19.79
C MET A 575 14.58 -2.04 19.58
N ILE A 576 15.19 -2.73 20.55
CA ILE A 576 15.51 -4.16 20.44
C ILE A 576 14.23 -4.98 20.25
N VAL A 577 13.19 -4.71 21.04
CA VAL A 577 11.89 -5.37 20.92
C VAL A 577 11.25 -5.10 19.56
N GLY A 578 11.28 -3.85 19.09
CA GLY A 578 10.81 -3.46 17.76
C GLY A 578 11.48 -4.26 16.66
N PHE A 579 12.80 -4.41 16.73
CA PHE A 579 13.56 -5.19 15.77
C PHE A 579 13.28 -6.69 15.79
N TRP A 580 12.99 -7.26 16.95
CA TRP A 580 12.51 -8.65 17.05
C TRP A 580 11.14 -8.81 16.40
N CYS A 581 10.27 -7.81 16.56
CA CYS A 581 8.93 -7.80 16.02
C CYS A 581 8.89 -7.67 14.48
N ILE A 582 9.84 -6.96 13.87
CA ILE A 582 9.85 -6.72 12.41
C ILE A 582 10.70 -7.70 11.59
N GLN A 583 11.08 -8.85 12.18
CA GLN A 583 11.82 -9.88 11.44
C GLN A 583 11.05 -10.33 10.19
N THR A 584 11.76 -10.52 9.09
CA THR A 584 11.14 -10.87 7.79
C THR A 584 10.36 -12.18 7.89
N ASP A 585 10.94 -13.22 8.50
CA ASP A 585 10.24 -14.47 8.78
C ASP A 585 9.30 -14.33 10.01
N PRO A 586 7.98 -14.55 9.84
CA PRO A 586 7.01 -14.51 10.93
C PRO A 586 7.31 -15.50 12.06
N SER A 587 7.96 -16.63 11.77
CA SER A 587 8.28 -17.65 12.78
C SER A 587 9.31 -17.12 13.80
N SER A 588 10.24 -16.29 13.33
CA SER A 588 11.29 -15.64 14.11
C SER A 588 10.79 -14.51 15.02
N ARG A 589 9.61 -13.95 14.75
CA ARG A 589 9.00 -12.88 15.57
C ARG A 589 8.55 -13.44 16.93
N PRO A 590 8.70 -12.69 18.05
CA PRO A 590 8.19 -13.13 19.35
C PRO A 590 6.65 -13.19 19.37
N SER A 591 6.07 -13.94 20.32
CA SER A 591 4.65 -13.77 20.66
C SER A 591 4.47 -12.47 21.45
N MET A 592 3.27 -11.89 21.44
CA MET A 592 3.01 -10.68 22.23
C MET A 592 3.26 -10.88 23.74
N SER A 593 3.08 -12.09 24.24
CA SER A 593 3.47 -12.44 25.62
C SER A 593 4.96 -12.33 25.88
N ARG A 594 5.77 -12.78 24.93
CA ARG A 594 7.21 -12.64 25.02
C ARG A 594 7.60 -11.16 24.86
N VAL A 595 6.93 -10.40 24.01
CA VAL A 595 7.11 -8.95 23.86
C VAL A 595 6.88 -8.22 25.20
N VAL A 596 5.77 -8.49 25.89
CA VAL A 596 5.50 -7.92 27.22
C VAL A 596 6.62 -8.27 28.19
N GLY A 597 7.02 -9.54 28.27
CA GLY A 597 8.12 -9.97 29.13
C GLY A 597 9.48 -9.36 28.79
N MET A 598 9.75 -9.09 27.51
CA MET A 598 10.98 -8.42 27.07
C MET A 598 11.01 -6.95 27.46
N LEU A 599 9.86 -6.25 27.43
CA LEU A 599 9.76 -4.87 27.89
C LEU A 599 9.80 -4.77 29.42
N GLU A 600 9.12 -5.64 30.14
CA GLU A 600 9.10 -5.59 31.61
C GLU A 600 10.39 -6.14 32.24
N GLY A 601 11.14 -6.98 31.52
CA GLY A 601 12.38 -7.61 31.97
C GLY A 601 13.61 -6.72 31.95
N SER A 602 14.77 -7.28 32.33
CA SER A 602 16.07 -6.59 32.32
C SER A 602 16.64 -6.47 30.91
N LEU A 603 17.22 -5.31 30.58
CA LEU A 603 17.88 -5.05 29.30
C LEU A 603 19.02 -6.03 29.02
N GLU A 604 19.73 -6.49 30.05
CA GLU A 604 20.89 -7.39 29.94
C GLU A 604 20.52 -8.76 29.36
N THR A 605 19.25 -9.14 29.47
CA THR A 605 18.73 -10.42 28.94
C THR A 605 18.37 -10.34 27.45
N LEU A 606 18.32 -9.13 26.88
CA LEU A 606 17.90 -8.90 25.51
C LEU A 606 19.09 -8.98 24.56
N GLN A 607 19.00 -9.90 23.60
CA GLN A 607 19.92 -9.97 22.47
C GLN A 607 19.39 -9.11 21.31
N ILE A 608 20.30 -8.44 20.61
CA ILE A 608 19.94 -7.72 19.37
C ILE A 608 19.68 -8.78 18.28
N PRO A 609 18.51 -8.76 17.60
CA PRO A 609 18.24 -9.69 16.53
C PRO A 609 19.10 -9.39 15.30
N THR A 610 19.21 -10.36 14.40
CA THR A 610 19.82 -10.13 13.08
C THR A 610 19.04 -9.06 12.32
N ARG A 611 19.75 -8.20 11.57
CA ARG A 611 19.11 -7.21 10.69
C ARG A 611 18.17 -7.93 9.71
N PRO A 612 16.87 -7.56 9.65
CA PRO A 612 15.93 -8.08 8.66
C PRO A 612 16.53 -7.98 7.27
N ALA A 613 16.26 -8.95 6.40
CA ALA A 613 16.81 -8.99 5.05
C ALA A 613 16.44 -7.75 4.21
N LEU A 614 15.45 -6.97 4.65
CA LEU A 614 14.97 -5.74 4.04
C LEU A 614 15.73 -4.47 4.50
N SER A 615 16.63 -4.54 5.48
CA SER A 615 17.39 -3.38 5.98
C SER A 615 18.73 -3.18 5.23
N SER A 616 19.04 -1.93 4.87
CA SER A 616 20.33 -1.55 4.24
C SER A 616 21.54 -1.75 5.19
N PRO A 617 22.79 -1.83 4.67
CA PRO A 617 24.01 -1.79 5.48
C PRO A 617 24.54 -0.35 5.69
N PRO A 618 25.40 -0.10 6.70
CA PRO A 618 26.02 1.21 6.91
C PRO A 618 26.95 1.61 5.76
N ARG A 619 26.84 2.84 5.25
CA ARG A 619 27.90 3.46 4.44
C ARG A 619 29.16 3.61 5.30
N ALA A 620 30.28 3.06 4.85
CA ALA A 620 31.59 3.44 5.35
C ALA A 620 31.78 4.95 5.10
N LEU A 621 32.02 5.72 6.15
CA LEU A 621 32.46 7.10 6.01
C LEU A 621 33.83 7.05 5.31
N ALA A 622 33.91 7.64 4.12
CA ALA A 622 35.17 7.84 3.44
C ALA A 622 36.08 8.63 4.38
N ALA A 623 37.17 8.01 4.81
CA ALA A 623 38.24 8.71 5.51
C ALA A 623 38.76 9.81 4.59
N ASP A 624 38.68 11.04 5.07
CA ASP A 624 39.19 12.23 4.41
C ASP A 624 40.72 12.09 4.27
N SER A 625 41.18 11.65 3.10
CA SER A 625 42.60 11.58 2.78
C SER A 625 43.06 12.96 2.28
N SER A 626 43.26 13.90 3.21
CA SER A 626 43.95 15.16 2.90
C SER A 626 44.73 15.69 4.10
N ALA A 627 45.88 15.09 4.37
CA ALA A 627 46.99 15.61 5.17
C ALA A 627 48.03 14.48 5.21
N THR A 628 49.27 14.58 4.74
CA THR A 628 50.19 15.69 4.53
C THR A 628 51.30 15.18 3.62
N ASP A 629 51.72 15.98 2.64
CA ASP A 629 53.05 15.82 2.03
C ASP A 629 53.94 16.98 2.51
N ASN A 630 55.20 16.64 2.78
CA ASN A 630 56.35 17.46 3.18
C ASN A 630 56.81 17.30 4.64
N LEU A 631 57.79 16.42 4.84
CA LEU A 631 59.12 16.84 5.29
C LEU A 631 60.19 15.82 4.92
N VAL A 632 61.24 16.35 4.33
CA VAL A 632 62.40 15.70 3.73
C VAL A 632 63.41 15.24 4.79
N SER A 633 63.92 14.02 4.58
CA SER A 633 65.21 13.40 4.96
C SER A 633 65.84 13.65 6.35
N ARG A 634 66.14 12.53 7.04
CA ARG A 634 67.54 12.20 7.38
C ARG A 634 67.72 10.71 7.72
N SER A 635 68.91 10.25 7.36
CA SER A 635 69.50 8.92 7.36
C SER A 635 69.74 8.30 8.74
N SER A 636 70.25 7.06 8.67
CA SER A 636 71.15 6.32 9.58
C SER A 636 70.56 5.38 10.65
N ASP A 637 70.66 4.09 10.30
CA ASP A 637 71.42 3.04 11.01
C ASP A 637 70.78 2.16 12.11
N SER A 638 70.84 0.84 11.80
CA SER A 638 71.14 -0.34 12.67
C SER A 638 70.12 -0.72 13.76
N CYS A 639 69.74 -1.98 13.98
CA CYS A 639 70.33 -3.30 13.72
C CYS A 639 69.20 -4.31 13.44
#